data_AF-A0A208XYW3-F1
#
_entry.id   AF-A0A208XYW3-F1
#
_cell.length_a   1.000
_cell.length_b   1.000
_cell.length_c   1.000
_cell.angle_alpha   90.00
_cell.angle_beta   90.00
_cell.angle_gamma   90.00
#
_symmetry.space_group_name_H-M   'P 1'
#
loop_
_entity.id
_entity.type
_entity.pdbx_description
1 polymer ?
#
loop_
_entity_poly.entity_id
_entity_poly.type
_entity_poly.pdbx_seq_one_letter_code
_entity_poly.pdbx_strand_id
1 'polypeptide(L)'
;MMRATLAWGGNVNLGRRQHYLTRLIAPERPLQAPALDAADLRIVNLKCVVAANGEAVRAKDVHGPSYCRARPEMLRILTDAGIDIVATATDCSGAYGAAALQEQAWWLDAIGIGHAGCAATLDASLAPAIRAAGGLNVAVFSVDATSPRFAATGRQGGNAYLPADDLRAWRETFTPRLAAARRLAHVVLVAVHWNTRTSGSPAQSASALGRLLIEAGADAVLGCGGETVQGVELHQGRPILHDAGDLLSDTAVRKDASGGGVFHLVVTPDGVQQIRFHPMDIGQGHSRRASGNRAAAMVASFAQRCAQFGTDVLPEADGSGRIDLPAPSHARPRPDMAAGTAGTTRYALSVLERTSRTVPTRCSVAQVPREAAIAPMALGPLTLLGVRISPGALGGPEWLWVESYWRADAPMDKDLRLDIRAEPTRRGRRWGAGMDHDPCDWMLPTSRWVPGTIYRDCVGLPPPPDNLLCDGELRLHVALAGAGVPVAAITPPIPPVPIRLAPKAAPHLAPVPAAIGDPDMTWTAEELCGIVGGTWITPPPPGWGVRSILPGTHALGRRPAPAMLAAHSSEDRSRHEGSILARPHWDFHDRLPRLARHLAGAMVSRMVPDLPRGFPQLWVPDPLKAAMELGLAARRRFQRDVVAIAGTAGKTTTAAMIQHLLAEQNQPCVATVQNHDSRVGAQVTLASLPRSARAAILEIGQSALWRREGPVTREVHPTIAVIPHLGLTHLARVRSIRDTAHWTSRVFQGLRGNGTAILGDHLPCFDELLRTANRHAARTLTYGTRPHAAFRLLDVKETPAGTRILLRPPQGRTLALQLPARSPGLVHSALCALVAAYAMGLELPRTASAMASLRPQGDGLRHTSLDGDGRHVDVYEDDGTGFNSLLHALERLAGIPAGGARKIAVLGCLSPGGEWLARLADPLRRAGIGYVATYGDEMQALRARLPASLLGPHFDAGSALADHLAEMLADQDIVLIKGPRGQTDFCGILPRLKQRLEERPADEATTQYALMDVGG
;
A
#
# COMPACT_ATOMS: atom_id res chain seq x y z
N MET A 1 35.83 -24.47 -25.26
CA MET A 1 34.55 -24.95 -24.68
C MET A 1 33.41 -24.19 -25.34
N MET A 2 32.34 -24.85 -25.77
CA MET A 2 31.15 -24.15 -26.27
C MET A 2 30.55 -23.30 -25.15
N ARG A 3 30.57 -21.99 -25.30
CA ARG A 3 30.06 -20.99 -24.34
C ARG A 3 29.34 -19.90 -25.12
N ALA A 4 28.21 -19.43 -24.61
CA ALA A 4 27.44 -18.33 -25.18
C ALA A 4 26.82 -17.46 -24.07
N THR A 5 26.42 -16.25 -24.42
CA THR A 5 25.71 -15.31 -23.55
C THR A 5 24.31 -15.08 -24.09
N LEU A 6 23.30 -15.42 -23.30
CA LEU A 6 21.89 -15.15 -23.61
C LEU A 6 21.44 -13.89 -22.87
N ALA A 7 20.71 -13.00 -23.51
CA ALA A 7 20.04 -11.89 -22.83
C ALA A 7 18.56 -12.22 -22.60
N TRP A 8 18.10 -12.07 -21.35
CA TRP A 8 16.69 -12.09 -20.99
C TRP A 8 16.26 -10.67 -20.57
N GLY A 9 15.38 -10.08 -21.36
CA GLY A 9 14.69 -8.84 -21.04
C GLY A 9 13.27 -9.10 -20.55
N GLY A 10 12.80 -8.28 -19.60
CA GLY A 10 11.45 -8.38 -19.08
C GLY A 10 10.36 -7.95 -20.06
N ASN A 11 9.28 -7.34 -19.55
CA ASN A 11 8.11 -7.01 -20.37
C ASN A 11 8.41 -5.92 -21.40
N VAL A 12 8.17 -6.21 -22.67
CA VAL A 12 8.20 -5.25 -23.77
C VAL A 12 6.78 -5.09 -24.30
N ASN A 13 6.24 -3.87 -24.17
CA ASN A 13 4.94 -3.50 -24.73
C ASN A 13 5.14 -2.57 -25.93
N LEU A 14 4.77 -3.05 -27.12
CA LEU A 14 4.84 -2.28 -28.37
C LEU A 14 3.51 -1.58 -28.71
N GLY A 15 2.48 -1.80 -27.91
CA GLY A 15 1.12 -1.39 -28.17
C GLY A 15 0.77 0.01 -27.65
N ARG A 16 -0.52 0.33 -27.75
CA ARG A 16 -1.09 1.60 -27.25
C ARG A 16 -0.31 2.79 -27.80
N ARG A 17 0.30 3.60 -26.93
CA ARG A 17 0.97 4.87 -27.26
C ARG A 17 2.38 4.72 -27.82
N GLN A 18 2.95 3.52 -27.78
CA GLN A 18 4.37 3.32 -28.10
C GLN A 18 4.73 3.82 -29.51
N HIS A 19 3.84 3.69 -30.48
CA HIS A 19 4.06 4.14 -31.86
C HIS A 19 4.34 5.64 -31.99
N TYR A 20 3.61 6.50 -31.26
CA TYR A 20 3.87 7.93 -31.32
C TYR A 20 4.97 8.35 -30.34
N LEU A 21 5.12 7.68 -29.19
CA LEU A 21 6.26 7.94 -28.28
C LEU A 21 7.58 7.68 -29.00
N THR A 22 7.65 6.61 -29.80
CA THR A 22 8.79 6.30 -30.67
C THR A 22 9.08 7.41 -31.68
N ARG A 23 8.06 8.07 -32.23
CA ARG A 23 8.26 9.22 -33.13
C ARG A 23 8.75 10.47 -32.40
N LEU A 24 8.30 10.69 -31.16
CA LEU A 24 8.70 11.85 -30.36
C LEU A 24 10.16 11.80 -29.90
N ILE A 25 10.72 10.61 -29.74
CA ILE A 25 12.12 10.41 -29.33
C ILE A 25 13.08 10.20 -30.51
N ALA A 26 12.58 10.17 -31.76
CA ALA A 26 13.44 10.04 -32.94
C ALA A 26 14.42 11.23 -33.03
N PRO A 27 15.72 10.99 -33.26
CA PRO A 27 16.31 9.78 -33.85
C PRO A 27 16.75 8.69 -32.86
N GLU A 28 16.51 8.83 -31.55
CA GLU A 28 16.93 7.82 -30.56
C GLU A 28 16.12 6.51 -30.66
N ARG A 29 16.78 5.37 -30.40
CA ARG A 29 16.10 4.06 -30.32
C ARG A 29 15.26 3.99 -29.04
N PRO A 30 14.04 3.43 -29.05
CA PRO A 30 13.26 3.20 -27.83
C PRO A 30 13.92 2.24 -26.84
N LEU A 31 14.61 1.22 -27.33
CA LEU A 31 15.35 0.26 -26.51
C LEU A 31 16.86 0.53 -26.64
N GLN A 32 17.43 1.28 -25.69
CA GLN A 32 18.86 1.58 -25.61
C GLN A 32 19.52 0.70 -24.54
N ALA A 33 19.66 -0.58 -24.84
CA ALA A 33 20.20 -1.56 -23.92
C ALA A 33 21.47 -2.20 -24.49
N PRO A 34 22.68 -1.66 -24.21
CA PRO A 34 23.94 -2.24 -24.68
C PRO A 34 24.13 -3.71 -24.29
N ALA A 35 23.49 -4.13 -23.19
CA ALA A 35 23.45 -5.52 -22.78
C ALA A 35 22.76 -6.44 -23.83
N LEU A 36 21.73 -5.97 -24.55
CA LEU A 36 21.15 -6.76 -25.63
C LEU A 36 22.16 -6.94 -26.78
N ASP A 37 22.82 -5.85 -27.19
CA ASP A 37 23.79 -5.87 -28.30
C ASP A 37 24.98 -6.81 -28.04
N ALA A 38 25.39 -6.96 -26.78
CA ALA A 38 26.50 -7.81 -26.37
C ALA A 38 26.17 -9.32 -26.27
N ALA A 39 24.93 -9.74 -26.52
CA ALA A 39 24.49 -11.13 -26.36
C ALA A 39 24.42 -11.91 -27.69
N ASP A 40 24.76 -13.19 -27.61
CA ASP A 40 24.70 -14.15 -28.72
C ASP A 40 23.25 -14.51 -29.11
N LEU A 41 22.33 -14.45 -28.13
CA LEU A 41 20.89 -14.67 -28.33
C LEU A 41 20.08 -13.75 -27.40
N ARG A 42 19.13 -13.00 -27.96
CA ARG A 42 18.34 -11.98 -27.28
C ARG A 42 16.88 -12.40 -27.16
N ILE A 43 16.38 -12.51 -25.92
CA ILE A 43 15.05 -13.01 -25.59
C ILE A 43 14.31 -11.95 -24.77
N VAL A 44 13.05 -11.65 -25.10
CA VAL A 44 12.19 -10.75 -24.30
C VAL A 44 10.79 -11.32 -24.09
N ASN A 45 10.09 -10.85 -23.05
CA ASN A 45 8.66 -11.10 -22.88
C ASN A 45 7.83 -10.06 -23.65
N LEU A 46 7.12 -10.47 -24.71
CA LEU A 46 6.29 -9.58 -25.52
C LEU A 46 4.88 -9.45 -24.90
N LYS A 47 4.67 -8.39 -24.12
CA LYS A 47 3.43 -8.10 -23.39
C LYS A 47 2.49 -7.22 -24.20
N CYS A 48 2.19 -7.65 -25.43
CA CYS A 48 1.16 -7.10 -26.30
C CYS A 48 0.88 -8.08 -27.44
N VAL A 49 -0.23 -7.89 -28.16
CA VAL A 49 -0.45 -8.57 -29.45
C VAL A 49 -0.06 -7.67 -30.62
N VAL A 50 0.67 -8.21 -31.60
CA VAL A 50 1.05 -7.51 -32.84
C VAL A 50 0.15 -8.01 -33.98
N ALA A 51 -0.84 -7.21 -34.37
CA ALA A 51 -1.80 -7.63 -35.39
C ALA A 51 -2.51 -6.43 -36.05
N ALA A 52 -2.81 -6.54 -37.33
CA ALA A 52 -3.70 -5.64 -38.05
C ALA A 52 -5.16 -6.14 -38.13
N ASN A 53 -5.43 -7.39 -37.70
CA ASN A 53 -6.73 -8.06 -37.67
C ASN A 53 -7.13 -8.46 -36.23
N GLY A 54 -8.33 -9.07 -36.09
CA GLY A 54 -8.96 -9.41 -34.81
C GLY A 54 -9.84 -8.32 -34.21
N GLU A 55 -10.66 -8.67 -33.23
CA GLU A 55 -11.49 -7.71 -32.48
C GLU A 55 -11.23 -7.85 -30.99
N ALA A 56 -11.26 -6.73 -30.27
CA ALA A 56 -11.09 -6.72 -28.83
C ALA A 56 -12.10 -7.66 -28.15
N VAL A 57 -11.62 -8.60 -27.34
CA VAL A 57 -12.45 -9.58 -26.63
C VAL A 57 -13.21 -8.88 -25.51
N ARG A 58 -14.51 -8.66 -25.69
CA ARG A 58 -15.39 -7.94 -24.74
C ARG A 58 -16.03 -8.92 -23.74
N ALA A 59 -15.26 -9.50 -22.83
CA ALA A 59 -15.79 -10.35 -21.76
C ALA A 59 -16.40 -9.51 -20.60
N LYS A 60 -17.37 -10.09 -19.87
CA LYS A 60 -18.22 -9.43 -18.84
C LYS A 60 -17.56 -9.20 -17.47
N ASP A 61 -16.23 -9.20 -17.35
CA ASP A 61 -15.56 -9.05 -16.06
C ASP A 61 -14.83 -7.71 -15.86
N VAL A 62 -14.94 -7.24 -14.62
CA VAL A 62 -14.54 -5.94 -14.07
C VAL A 62 -13.02 -5.65 -14.16
N HIS A 63 -12.22 -6.67 -14.45
CA HIS A 63 -10.78 -6.60 -14.61
C HIS A 63 -10.36 -7.13 -15.97
N GLY A 64 -11.00 -6.64 -17.04
CA GLY A 64 -10.64 -6.96 -18.43
C GLY A 64 -9.13 -6.77 -18.69
N PRO A 65 -8.57 -7.49 -19.68
CA PRO A 65 -7.14 -7.44 -19.99
C PRO A 65 -6.67 -6.01 -20.25
N SER A 66 -5.40 -5.72 -20.03
CA SER A 66 -4.80 -4.51 -20.61
C SER A 66 -4.86 -4.64 -22.13
N TYR A 67 -5.73 -3.89 -22.80
CA TYR A 67 -5.84 -3.89 -24.26
C TYR A 67 -4.58 -3.29 -24.90
N CYS A 68 -3.62 -4.15 -25.18
CA CYS A 68 -2.32 -3.79 -25.73
C CYS A 68 -2.18 -4.40 -27.13
N ARG A 69 -2.68 -3.69 -28.15
CA ARG A 69 -2.39 -4.01 -29.56
C ARG A 69 -1.30 -3.10 -30.09
N ALA A 70 -0.35 -3.70 -30.79
CA ALA A 70 0.69 -3.04 -31.54
C ALA A 70 0.44 -3.20 -33.04
N ARG A 71 0.87 -2.19 -33.79
CA ARG A 71 0.87 -2.26 -35.25
C ARG A 71 2.01 -3.15 -35.72
N PRO A 72 1.87 -3.88 -36.85
CA PRO A 72 2.95 -4.70 -37.39
C PRO A 72 4.28 -3.94 -37.55
N GLU A 73 4.25 -2.68 -37.99
CA GLU A 73 5.48 -1.89 -38.15
C GLU A 73 6.26 -1.66 -36.85
N MET A 74 5.63 -1.82 -35.68
CA MET A 74 6.29 -1.66 -34.38
C MET A 74 7.27 -2.79 -34.06
N LEU A 75 7.20 -3.93 -34.79
CA LEU A 75 8.24 -4.97 -34.72
C LEU A 75 9.62 -4.45 -35.08
N ARG A 76 9.70 -3.30 -35.77
CA ARG A 76 10.98 -2.64 -36.04
C ARG A 76 11.78 -2.33 -34.77
N ILE A 77 11.10 -2.01 -33.66
CA ILE A 77 11.76 -1.81 -32.37
C ILE A 77 12.49 -3.08 -31.91
N LEU A 78 11.89 -4.26 -32.12
CA LEU A 78 12.50 -5.53 -31.76
C LEU A 78 13.67 -5.86 -32.69
N THR A 79 13.52 -5.66 -34.01
CA THR A 79 14.60 -5.96 -34.96
C THR A 79 15.79 -5.01 -34.81
N ASP A 80 15.55 -3.73 -34.52
CA ASP A 80 16.61 -2.75 -34.28
C ASP A 80 17.38 -3.03 -32.97
N ALA A 81 16.72 -3.68 -32.00
CA ALA A 81 17.34 -4.19 -30.77
C ALA A 81 17.89 -5.62 -30.90
N GLY A 82 17.83 -6.21 -32.10
CA GLY A 82 18.34 -7.55 -32.37
C GLY A 82 17.56 -8.68 -31.69
N ILE A 83 16.31 -8.52 -31.30
CA ILE A 83 15.60 -9.61 -30.61
C ILE A 83 15.48 -10.87 -31.48
N ASP A 84 15.87 -12.02 -30.93
CA ASP A 84 15.89 -13.32 -31.61
C ASP A 84 14.66 -14.16 -31.28
N ILE A 85 14.22 -14.12 -30.02
CA ILE A 85 13.04 -14.85 -29.53
C ILE A 85 12.14 -13.95 -28.69
N VAL A 86 10.83 -14.08 -28.86
CA VAL A 86 9.83 -13.50 -27.97
C VAL A 86 9.03 -14.58 -27.23
N ALA A 87 8.93 -14.44 -25.91
CA ALA A 87 7.95 -15.17 -25.11
C ALA A 87 6.61 -14.43 -25.21
N THR A 88 5.55 -15.13 -25.65
CA THR A 88 4.27 -14.50 -25.98
C THR A 88 3.11 -14.95 -25.12
N ALA A 89 3.25 -15.94 -24.23
CA ALA A 89 2.16 -16.33 -23.33
C ALA A 89 2.06 -15.33 -22.16
N THR A 90 1.07 -14.44 -22.22
CA THR A 90 0.85 -13.41 -21.19
C THR A 90 -0.64 -13.18 -20.95
N ASP A 91 -0.95 -12.39 -19.93
CA ASP A 91 -2.29 -11.93 -19.58
C ASP A 91 -2.96 -11.00 -20.62
N CYS A 92 -2.22 -10.56 -21.65
CA CYS A 92 -2.70 -9.65 -22.69
C CYS A 92 -2.70 -10.23 -24.10
N SER A 93 -2.10 -11.39 -24.33
CA SER A 93 -1.83 -11.92 -25.67
C SER A 93 -3.09 -12.18 -26.48
N GLY A 94 -4.14 -12.71 -25.84
CA GLY A 94 -5.41 -12.99 -26.51
C GLY A 94 -6.41 -11.84 -26.50
N ALA A 95 -6.03 -10.62 -26.11
CA ALA A 95 -6.95 -9.49 -25.97
C ALA A 95 -7.73 -9.14 -27.25
N TYR A 96 -7.26 -9.60 -28.43
CA TYR A 96 -7.90 -9.39 -29.74
C TYR A 96 -8.32 -10.69 -30.44
N GLY A 97 -8.45 -11.77 -29.67
CA GLY A 97 -8.94 -13.07 -30.14
C GLY A 97 -7.93 -13.88 -30.95
N ALA A 98 -8.35 -15.08 -31.34
CA ALA A 98 -7.49 -16.07 -32.00
C ALA A 98 -6.95 -15.59 -33.37
N ALA A 99 -7.72 -14.79 -34.11
CA ALA A 99 -7.28 -14.27 -35.41
C ALA A 99 -6.07 -13.33 -35.27
N ALA A 100 -6.05 -12.46 -34.25
CA ALA A 100 -4.91 -11.58 -33.98
C ALA A 100 -3.68 -12.38 -33.55
N LEU A 101 -3.86 -13.43 -32.74
CA LEU A 101 -2.76 -14.32 -32.33
C LEU A 101 -2.15 -15.09 -33.50
N GLN A 102 -2.98 -15.58 -34.42
CA GLN A 102 -2.50 -16.26 -35.63
C GLN A 102 -1.75 -15.29 -36.53
N GLU A 103 -2.25 -14.05 -36.70
CA GLU A 103 -1.55 -13.03 -37.47
C GLU A 103 -0.22 -12.63 -36.83
N GLN A 104 -0.16 -12.51 -35.49
CA GLN A 104 1.09 -12.25 -34.79
C GLN A 104 2.12 -13.35 -35.07
N ALA A 105 1.73 -14.63 -34.93
CA ALA A 105 2.64 -15.74 -35.22
C ALA A 105 3.17 -15.63 -36.65
N TRP A 106 2.29 -15.37 -37.62
CA TRP A 106 2.68 -15.13 -39.01
C TRP A 106 3.67 -13.97 -39.16
N TRP A 107 3.44 -12.83 -38.49
CA TRP A 107 4.35 -11.67 -38.53
C TRP A 107 5.73 -12.01 -37.98
N LEU A 108 5.79 -12.72 -36.86
CA LEU A 108 7.03 -13.12 -36.19
C LEU A 108 7.81 -14.13 -37.05
N ASP A 109 7.13 -15.13 -37.61
CA ASP A 109 7.74 -16.09 -38.54
C ASP A 109 8.24 -15.41 -39.82
N ALA A 110 7.41 -14.56 -40.43
CA ALA A 110 7.74 -13.89 -41.69
C ALA A 110 8.91 -12.93 -41.55
N ILE A 111 9.06 -12.26 -40.40
CA ILE A 111 10.22 -11.40 -40.12
C ILE A 111 11.44 -12.19 -39.64
N GLY A 112 11.27 -13.42 -39.18
CA GLY A 112 12.33 -14.32 -38.72
C GLY A 112 12.56 -14.37 -37.20
N ILE A 113 11.73 -13.68 -36.39
CA ILE A 113 11.81 -13.72 -34.92
C ILE A 113 11.16 -15.01 -34.42
N GLY A 114 11.90 -15.81 -33.64
CA GLY A 114 11.34 -17.00 -33.00
C GLY A 114 10.31 -16.64 -31.93
N HIS A 115 9.29 -17.46 -31.74
CA HIS A 115 8.28 -17.20 -30.73
C HIS A 115 7.79 -18.48 -30.04
N ALA A 116 7.43 -18.35 -28.77
CA ALA A 116 6.88 -19.44 -27.97
C ALA A 116 5.71 -18.95 -27.12
N GLY A 117 4.73 -19.82 -26.87
CA GLY A 117 3.64 -19.57 -25.93
C GLY A 117 2.30 -19.13 -26.53
N CYS A 118 2.22 -18.81 -27.82
CA CYS A 118 0.95 -18.60 -28.52
C CYS A 118 0.98 -19.24 -29.90
N ALA A 119 -0.05 -20.01 -30.23
CA ALA A 119 -0.19 -20.69 -31.52
C ALA A 119 -1.66 -21.05 -31.81
N ALA A 120 -1.88 -21.71 -32.95
CA ALA A 120 -3.19 -22.14 -33.42
C ALA A 120 -3.78 -23.35 -32.65
N THR A 121 -2.96 -24.11 -31.93
CA THR A 121 -3.37 -25.30 -31.15
C THR A 121 -2.67 -25.31 -29.79
N LEU A 122 -3.23 -26.02 -28.81
CA LEU A 122 -2.62 -26.18 -27.49
C LEU A 122 -1.21 -26.77 -27.55
N ASP A 123 -1.01 -27.83 -28.33
CA ASP A 123 0.31 -28.47 -28.45
C ASP A 123 1.35 -27.54 -29.09
N ALA A 124 0.96 -26.77 -30.11
CA ALA A 124 1.85 -25.78 -30.72
C ALA A 124 2.14 -24.61 -29.77
N SER A 125 1.17 -24.18 -28.96
CA SER A 125 1.39 -23.12 -27.96
C SER A 125 2.37 -23.58 -26.87
N LEU A 126 2.36 -24.87 -26.53
CA LEU A 126 3.27 -25.50 -25.57
C LEU A 126 4.62 -25.94 -26.18
N ALA A 127 4.85 -25.68 -27.47
CA ALA A 127 6.12 -26.00 -28.13
C ALA A 127 7.18 -24.91 -27.85
N PRO A 128 8.46 -25.27 -27.77
CA PRO A 128 9.53 -24.29 -27.59
C PRO A 128 9.95 -23.64 -28.91
N ALA A 129 10.43 -22.40 -28.84
CA ALA A 129 11.25 -21.82 -29.90
C ALA A 129 12.69 -22.31 -29.74
N ILE A 130 13.33 -22.77 -30.82
CA ILE A 130 14.72 -23.22 -30.81
C ILE A 130 15.56 -22.34 -31.74
N ARG A 131 16.66 -21.79 -31.22
CA ARG A 131 17.65 -20.98 -31.97
C ARG A 131 19.07 -21.30 -31.52
N ALA A 132 20.04 -21.04 -32.39
CA ALA A 132 21.45 -21.12 -32.03
C ALA A 132 21.91 -19.85 -31.30
N ALA A 133 22.69 -20.04 -30.24
CA ALA A 133 23.48 -19.05 -29.53
C ALA A 133 24.95 -19.47 -29.62
N GLY A 134 25.70 -18.88 -30.55
CA GLY A 134 27.02 -19.39 -30.93
C GLY A 134 26.94 -20.85 -31.41
N GLY A 135 27.66 -21.76 -30.74
CA GLY A 135 27.62 -23.19 -31.02
C GLY A 135 26.52 -23.99 -30.31
N LEU A 136 25.64 -23.33 -29.53
CA LEU A 136 24.66 -23.99 -28.67
C LEU A 136 23.23 -23.78 -29.19
N ASN A 137 22.50 -24.88 -29.41
CA ASN A 137 21.03 -24.82 -29.53
C ASN A 137 20.38 -24.50 -28.17
N VAL A 138 19.51 -23.49 -28.14
CA VAL A 138 18.73 -23.06 -26.97
C VAL A 138 17.24 -23.19 -27.27
N ALA A 139 16.51 -23.92 -26.43
CA ALA A 139 15.06 -24.04 -26.46
C ALA A 139 14.41 -23.14 -25.41
N VAL A 140 13.38 -22.39 -25.80
CA VAL A 140 12.64 -21.47 -24.92
C VAL A 140 11.17 -21.81 -24.96
N PHE A 141 10.61 -22.21 -23.82
CA PHE A 141 9.17 -22.32 -23.60
C PHE A 141 8.60 -21.02 -23.04
N SER A 142 7.31 -20.76 -23.25
CA SER A 142 6.61 -19.62 -22.65
C SER A 142 5.21 -20.05 -22.22
N VAL A 143 4.82 -19.74 -20.98
CA VAL A 143 3.53 -20.14 -20.41
C VAL A 143 2.98 -19.03 -19.52
N ASP A 144 1.67 -18.80 -19.60
CA ASP A 144 0.92 -17.94 -18.70
C ASP A 144 0.34 -18.73 -17.53
N ALA A 145 0.57 -18.25 -16.32
CA ALA A 145 0.04 -18.82 -15.08
C ALA A 145 -1.01 -17.92 -14.41
N THR A 146 -1.42 -16.83 -15.08
CA THR A 146 -2.27 -15.78 -14.52
C THR A 146 -3.69 -15.77 -15.06
N SER A 147 -3.89 -16.03 -16.37
CA SER A 147 -5.17 -15.81 -17.02
C SER A 147 -5.61 -16.98 -17.91
N PRO A 148 -6.63 -17.75 -17.51
CA PRO A 148 -7.21 -18.79 -18.38
C PRO A 148 -7.98 -18.22 -19.56
N ARG A 149 -8.23 -16.90 -19.59
CA ARG A 149 -9.15 -16.25 -20.55
C ARG A 149 -8.79 -16.50 -22.01
N PHE A 150 -7.50 -16.66 -22.29
CA PHE A 150 -6.97 -16.81 -23.64
C PHE A 150 -6.36 -18.18 -23.88
N ALA A 151 -6.61 -19.15 -22.98
CA ALA A 151 -6.02 -20.48 -23.03
C ALA A 151 -6.28 -21.14 -24.38
N ALA A 152 -5.22 -21.64 -25.00
CA ALA A 152 -5.33 -22.52 -26.15
C ALA A 152 -6.09 -23.79 -25.73
N THR A 153 -6.95 -24.27 -26.62
CA THR A 153 -7.66 -25.53 -26.45
C THR A 153 -7.36 -26.45 -27.63
N GLY A 154 -7.86 -27.69 -27.60
CA GLY A 154 -7.77 -28.57 -28.77
C GLY A 154 -8.50 -28.06 -30.03
N ARG A 155 -9.38 -27.05 -29.90
CA ARG A 155 -10.22 -26.54 -30.99
C ARG A 155 -10.01 -25.06 -31.32
N GLN A 156 -9.28 -24.33 -30.48
CA GLN A 156 -9.07 -22.89 -30.61
C GLN A 156 -7.65 -22.51 -30.21
N GLY A 157 -6.98 -21.73 -31.06
CA GLY A 157 -5.67 -21.17 -30.78
C GLY A 157 -5.70 -20.13 -29.65
N GLY A 158 -4.62 -20.03 -28.90
CA GLY A 158 -4.55 -19.24 -27.67
C GLY A 158 -3.18 -19.26 -27.01
N ASN A 159 -3.07 -18.72 -25.80
CA ASN A 159 -1.86 -18.80 -24.99
C ASN A 159 -1.68 -20.21 -24.40
N ALA A 160 -0.44 -20.63 -24.25
CA ALA A 160 -0.12 -21.74 -23.36
C ALA A 160 -0.42 -21.28 -21.94
N TYR A 161 -1.42 -21.90 -21.32
CA TYR A 161 -1.86 -21.54 -19.98
C TYR A 161 -1.89 -22.78 -19.06
N LEU A 162 -1.38 -22.62 -17.85
CA LEU A 162 -1.52 -23.58 -16.76
C LEU A 162 -1.68 -22.83 -15.43
N PRO A 163 -2.67 -23.16 -14.58
CA PRO A 163 -2.84 -22.48 -13.29
C PRO A 163 -1.58 -22.57 -12.42
N ALA A 164 -1.18 -21.46 -11.78
CA ALA A 164 0.04 -21.41 -10.97
C ALA A 164 0.01 -22.36 -9.75
N ASP A 165 -1.18 -22.71 -9.25
CA ASP A 165 -1.42 -23.55 -8.09
C ASP A 165 -1.57 -25.05 -8.42
N ASP A 166 -1.75 -25.42 -9.69
CA ASP A 166 -1.87 -26.81 -10.13
C ASP A 166 -0.51 -27.42 -10.53
N LEU A 167 0.37 -27.61 -9.54
CA LEU A 167 1.70 -28.19 -9.73
C LEU A 167 1.68 -29.58 -10.40
N ARG A 168 0.59 -30.33 -10.24
CA ARG A 168 0.43 -31.64 -10.87
C ARG A 168 0.31 -31.49 -12.38
N ALA A 169 -0.58 -30.62 -12.85
CA ALA A 169 -0.74 -30.34 -14.28
C ALA A 169 0.57 -29.85 -14.92
N TRP A 170 1.33 -29.00 -14.22
CA TRP A 170 2.66 -28.57 -14.66
C TRP A 170 3.63 -29.74 -14.82
N ARG A 171 3.72 -30.63 -13.83
CA ARG A 171 4.63 -31.79 -13.88
C ARG A 171 4.28 -32.73 -15.03
N GLU A 172 3.00 -33.08 -15.17
CA GLU A 172 2.51 -33.97 -16.21
C GLU A 172 2.72 -33.37 -17.62
N THR A 173 2.54 -32.05 -17.76
CA THR A 173 2.68 -31.36 -19.04
C THR A 173 4.14 -31.15 -19.45
N PHE A 174 4.99 -30.70 -18.52
CA PHE A 174 6.34 -30.24 -18.85
C PHE A 174 7.43 -31.30 -18.75
N THR A 175 7.31 -32.31 -17.88
CA THR A 175 8.31 -33.38 -17.80
C THR A 175 8.61 -34.02 -19.18
N PRO A 176 7.60 -34.51 -19.95
CA PRO A 176 7.88 -35.08 -21.27
C PRO A 176 8.35 -34.04 -22.30
N ARG A 177 7.88 -32.79 -22.21
CA ARG A 177 8.25 -31.72 -23.16
C ARG A 177 9.68 -31.23 -22.97
N LEU A 178 10.12 -31.06 -21.73
CA LEU A 178 11.51 -30.69 -21.41
C LEU A 178 12.47 -31.83 -21.79
N ALA A 179 12.07 -33.09 -21.58
CA ALA A 179 12.84 -34.25 -22.04
C ALA A 179 12.95 -34.31 -23.57
N ALA A 180 11.86 -34.02 -24.30
CA ALA A 180 11.88 -33.95 -25.76
C ALA A 180 12.75 -32.78 -26.27
N ALA A 181 12.62 -31.58 -25.69
CA ALA A 181 13.42 -30.42 -26.05
C ALA A 181 14.92 -30.65 -25.81
N ARG A 182 15.28 -31.38 -24.74
CA ARG A 182 16.68 -31.75 -24.44
C ARG A 182 17.35 -32.56 -25.56
N ARG A 183 16.59 -33.30 -26.37
CA ARG A 183 17.14 -34.03 -27.52
C ARG A 183 17.61 -33.08 -28.63
N LEU A 184 17.03 -31.88 -28.70
CA LEU A 184 17.25 -30.90 -29.78
C LEU A 184 18.07 -29.69 -29.34
N ALA A 185 18.17 -29.44 -28.03
CA ALA A 185 18.82 -28.27 -27.46
C ALA A 185 19.78 -28.61 -26.32
N HIS A 186 20.90 -27.89 -26.28
CA HIS A 186 21.87 -27.95 -25.19
C HIS A 186 21.34 -27.26 -23.93
N VAL A 187 20.58 -26.17 -24.12
CA VAL A 187 20.01 -25.37 -23.03
C VAL A 187 18.50 -25.28 -23.20
N VAL A 188 17.73 -25.53 -22.14
CA VAL A 188 16.26 -25.49 -22.12
C VAL A 188 15.81 -24.49 -21.06
N LEU A 189 15.13 -23.43 -21.49
CA LEU A 189 14.65 -22.33 -20.66
C LEU A 189 13.12 -22.34 -20.64
N VAL A 190 12.51 -21.98 -19.50
CA VAL A 190 11.06 -21.83 -19.39
C VAL A 190 10.74 -20.42 -18.91
N ALA A 191 10.19 -19.59 -19.80
CA ALA A 191 9.64 -18.30 -19.43
C ALA A 191 8.23 -18.48 -18.86
N VAL A 192 7.98 -17.96 -17.66
CA VAL A 192 6.68 -18.08 -17.00
C VAL A 192 6.16 -16.69 -16.69
N HIS A 193 4.97 -16.40 -17.21
CA HIS A 193 4.23 -15.19 -16.88
C HIS A 193 3.38 -15.47 -15.64
N TRP A 194 3.75 -14.90 -14.50
CA TRP A 194 3.05 -15.09 -13.23
C TRP A 194 2.93 -13.77 -12.46
N ASN A 195 1.98 -13.71 -11.53
CA ASN A 195 1.77 -12.52 -10.72
C ASN A 195 2.64 -12.57 -9.47
N THR A 196 3.88 -12.07 -9.54
CA THR A 196 4.64 -11.66 -8.35
C THR A 196 4.17 -10.27 -7.95
N ARG A 197 3.00 -10.17 -7.29
CA ARG A 197 2.50 -8.85 -6.87
C ARG A 197 3.54 -8.12 -6.03
N THR A 198 3.76 -6.86 -6.38
CA THR A 198 4.82 -5.95 -5.96
C THR A 198 4.92 -5.76 -4.44
N SER A 199 5.93 -6.39 -3.83
CA SER A 199 6.97 -5.78 -2.98
C SER A 199 7.64 -6.87 -2.15
N GLY A 200 8.92 -7.13 -2.40
CA GLY A 200 9.81 -7.83 -1.47
C GLY A 200 10.09 -9.29 -1.81
N SER A 201 9.07 -10.15 -1.89
CA SER A 201 9.22 -11.59 -2.08
C SER A 201 8.24 -12.14 -3.14
N PRO A 202 8.68 -13.07 -4.01
CA PRO A 202 7.81 -13.92 -4.81
C PRO A 202 6.79 -14.65 -3.93
N ALA A 203 5.59 -14.86 -4.47
CA ALA A 203 4.59 -15.70 -3.84
C ALA A 203 5.14 -17.13 -3.69
N GLN A 204 4.90 -17.80 -2.56
CA GLN A 204 5.37 -19.17 -2.30
C GLN A 204 5.04 -20.15 -3.45
N SER A 205 3.91 -19.94 -4.13
CA SER A 205 3.50 -20.71 -5.32
C SER A 205 4.44 -20.55 -6.51
N ALA A 206 5.01 -19.36 -6.74
CA ALA A 206 5.95 -19.12 -7.84
C ALA A 206 7.30 -19.84 -7.61
N SER A 207 7.83 -19.80 -6.39
CA SER A 207 9.01 -20.60 -6.02
C SER A 207 8.76 -22.10 -6.15
N ALA A 208 7.62 -22.61 -5.66
CA ALA A 208 7.30 -24.02 -5.78
C ALA A 208 7.20 -24.48 -7.26
N LEU A 209 6.56 -23.67 -8.11
CA LEU A 209 6.47 -23.93 -9.54
C LEU A 209 7.84 -23.86 -10.23
N GLY A 210 8.65 -22.85 -9.92
CA GLY A 210 10.01 -22.71 -10.46
C GLY A 210 10.88 -23.93 -10.12
N ARG A 211 10.86 -24.37 -8.86
CA ARG A 211 11.58 -25.58 -8.40
C ARG A 211 11.13 -26.83 -9.14
N LEU A 212 9.83 -27.00 -9.34
CA LEU A 212 9.26 -28.12 -10.09
C LEU A 212 9.73 -28.14 -11.55
N LEU A 213 9.79 -26.98 -12.22
CA LEU A 213 10.28 -26.89 -13.60
C LEU A 213 11.77 -27.22 -13.70
N ILE A 214 12.58 -26.77 -12.73
CA ILE A 214 13.98 -27.18 -12.61
C ILE A 214 14.08 -28.70 -12.43
N GLU A 215 13.32 -29.30 -11.50
CA GLU A 215 13.29 -30.76 -11.30
C GLU A 215 12.85 -31.51 -12.56
N ALA A 216 11.92 -30.94 -13.34
CA ALA A 216 11.39 -31.55 -14.56
C ALA A 216 12.35 -31.47 -15.77
N GLY A 217 13.42 -30.67 -15.70
CA GLY A 217 14.42 -30.62 -16.78
C GLY A 217 14.77 -29.24 -17.34
N ALA A 218 14.29 -28.14 -16.75
CA ALA A 218 14.65 -26.79 -17.15
C ALA A 218 16.05 -26.40 -16.63
N ASP A 219 16.84 -25.69 -17.43
CA ASP A 219 18.16 -25.19 -17.04
C ASP A 219 18.10 -23.83 -16.36
N ALA A 220 17.02 -23.07 -16.61
CA ALA A 220 16.62 -21.90 -15.86
C ALA A 220 15.12 -21.64 -16.05
N VAL A 221 14.52 -20.98 -15.06
CA VAL A 221 13.15 -20.44 -15.16
C VAL A 221 13.24 -18.91 -15.23
N LEU A 222 12.56 -18.33 -16.22
CA LEU A 222 12.60 -16.90 -16.54
C LEU A 222 11.23 -16.28 -16.22
N GLY A 223 11.07 -15.85 -14.98
CA GLY A 223 9.85 -15.20 -14.51
C GLY A 223 9.64 -13.83 -15.15
N CYS A 224 8.38 -13.50 -15.41
CA CYS A 224 7.90 -12.21 -15.89
C CYS A 224 6.44 -11.98 -15.49
N GLY A 225 5.94 -10.77 -15.75
CA GLY A 225 4.53 -10.41 -15.56
C GLY A 225 4.31 -9.25 -14.60
N GLY A 226 5.21 -9.09 -13.63
CA GLY A 226 5.32 -7.93 -12.75
C GLY A 226 6.03 -6.74 -13.40
N GLU A 227 5.96 -5.59 -12.74
CA GLU A 227 6.51 -4.32 -13.23
C GLU A 227 7.94 -4.03 -12.74
N THR A 228 8.42 -4.82 -11.78
CA THR A 228 9.66 -4.59 -11.03
C THR A 228 10.50 -5.85 -10.95
N VAL A 229 11.82 -5.73 -11.10
CA VAL A 229 12.77 -6.85 -10.98
C VAL A 229 12.65 -7.53 -9.61
N GLN A 230 12.52 -8.86 -9.58
CA GLN A 230 12.58 -9.69 -8.36
C GLN A 230 13.92 -10.41 -8.22
N GLY A 231 14.14 -11.08 -7.08
CA GLY A 231 15.36 -11.82 -6.78
C GLY A 231 15.52 -13.11 -7.61
N VAL A 232 16.72 -13.66 -7.58
CA VAL A 232 17.06 -14.97 -8.17
C VAL A 232 17.17 -15.99 -7.06
N GLU A 233 16.52 -17.12 -7.25
CA GLU A 233 16.60 -18.28 -6.38
C GLU A 233 17.42 -19.37 -7.08
N LEU A 234 18.29 -20.06 -6.34
CA LEU A 234 19.03 -21.22 -6.84
C LEU A 234 18.42 -22.51 -6.31
N HIS A 235 17.96 -23.39 -7.21
CA HIS A 235 17.48 -24.73 -6.88
C HIS A 235 18.31 -25.76 -7.65
N GLN A 236 18.92 -26.72 -6.95
CA GLN A 236 19.82 -27.74 -7.56
C GLN A 236 20.93 -27.13 -8.44
N GLY A 237 21.45 -25.96 -8.04
CA GLY A 237 22.46 -25.20 -8.79
C GLY A 237 21.95 -24.52 -10.06
N ARG A 238 20.63 -24.46 -10.28
CA ARG A 238 20.00 -23.80 -11.43
C ARG A 238 19.19 -22.59 -11.00
N PRO A 239 19.12 -21.54 -11.83
CA PRO A 239 18.48 -20.30 -11.42
C PRO A 239 16.99 -20.26 -11.78
N ILE A 240 16.23 -19.68 -10.84
CA ILE A 240 14.85 -19.25 -11.01
C ILE A 240 14.87 -17.72 -10.86
N LEU A 241 14.81 -17.01 -11.98
CA LEU A 241 14.60 -15.56 -11.98
C LEU A 241 13.12 -15.32 -11.72
N HIS A 242 12.77 -14.66 -10.62
CA HIS A 242 11.35 -14.51 -10.27
C HIS A 242 10.62 -13.46 -11.10
N ASP A 243 11.29 -12.37 -11.50
CA ASP A 243 10.75 -11.39 -12.46
C ASP A 243 11.87 -10.47 -12.98
N ALA A 244 11.85 -10.16 -14.27
CA ALA A 244 12.76 -9.20 -14.89
C ALA A 244 12.23 -7.76 -14.97
N GLY A 245 10.99 -7.51 -14.54
CA GLY A 245 10.31 -6.23 -14.55
C GLY A 245 9.91 -5.76 -15.96
N ASP A 246 9.56 -4.48 -16.09
CA ASP A 246 9.32 -3.87 -17.40
C ASP A 246 10.65 -3.52 -18.09
N LEU A 247 10.78 -3.82 -19.38
CA LEU A 247 11.89 -3.40 -20.23
C LEU A 247 11.47 -2.31 -21.23
N LEU A 248 10.22 -2.25 -21.69
CA LEU A 248 9.68 -1.13 -22.47
C LEU A 248 8.19 -0.98 -22.20
N SER A 249 7.77 0.22 -21.83
CA SER A 249 6.39 0.51 -21.47
C SER A 249 6.02 1.94 -21.83
N ASP A 250 4.83 2.12 -22.41
CA ASP A 250 4.30 3.43 -22.77
C ASP A 250 3.71 4.20 -21.58
N THR A 251 3.55 3.53 -20.44
CA THR A 251 2.95 4.09 -19.21
C THR A 251 3.89 4.11 -18.00
N ALA A 252 4.94 3.29 -18.00
CA ALA A 252 5.82 3.21 -16.83
C ALA A 252 6.80 4.39 -16.78
N VAL A 253 6.86 5.05 -15.63
CA VAL A 253 8.00 5.87 -15.22
C VAL A 253 8.38 5.38 -13.82
N ARG A 254 9.54 4.73 -13.68
CA ARG A 254 10.01 4.21 -12.39
C ARG A 254 11.07 5.14 -11.84
N LYS A 255 10.80 5.71 -10.67
CA LYS A 255 11.71 6.62 -9.96
C LYS A 255 12.44 5.94 -8.81
N ASP A 256 12.00 4.77 -8.38
CA ASP A 256 12.58 3.97 -7.32
C ASP A 256 13.57 2.93 -7.86
N ALA A 257 14.36 2.32 -6.97
CA ALA A 257 15.43 1.39 -7.36
C ALA A 257 14.92 -0.01 -7.76
N SER A 258 13.60 -0.20 -7.89
CA SER A 258 12.95 -1.46 -8.27
C SER A 258 12.70 -1.60 -9.79
N GLY A 259 13.30 -0.72 -10.59
CA GLY A 259 13.13 -0.65 -12.05
C GLY A 259 13.51 -1.91 -12.82
N GLY A 260 13.46 -1.83 -14.15
CA GLY A 260 13.71 -2.96 -15.05
C GLY A 260 15.18 -3.37 -15.16
N GLY A 261 15.43 -4.48 -15.84
CA GLY A 261 16.79 -4.86 -16.22
C GLY A 261 16.88 -5.88 -17.34
N VAL A 262 18.10 -6.07 -17.82
CA VAL A 262 18.47 -7.14 -18.77
C VAL A 262 19.39 -8.12 -18.03
N PHE A 263 19.11 -9.40 -18.14
CA PHE A 263 19.88 -10.46 -17.51
C PHE A 263 20.70 -11.20 -18.55
N HIS A 264 22.02 -11.16 -18.42
CA HIS A 264 22.90 -12.07 -19.15
C HIS A 264 22.96 -13.40 -18.44
N LEU A 265 22.66 -14.47 -19.17
CA LEU A 265 22.85 -15.85 -18.76
C LEU A 265 24.03 -16.39 -19.54
N VAL A 266 25.17 -16.59 -18.88
CA VAL A 266 26.31 -17.27 -19.51
C VAL A 266 26.03 -18.76 -19.47
N VAL A 267 26.01 -19.40 -20.64
CA VAL A 267 25.61 -20.80 -20.78
C VAL A 267 26.69 -21.66 -21.44
N THR A 268 26.70 -22.94 -21.07
CA THR A 268 27.48 -24.02 -21.66
C THR A 268 26.54 -25.21 -21.92
N PRO A 269 27.00 -26.35 -22.49
CA PRO A 269 26.19 -27.56 -22.57
C PRO A 269 25.68 -28.08 -21.22
N ASP A 270 26.29 -27.65 -20.10
CA ASP A 270 25.89 -28.06 -18.76
C ASP A 270 24.81 -27.15 -18.16
N GLY A 271 24.41 -26.07 -18.85
CA GLY A 271 23.39 -25.12 -18.43
C GLY A 271 23.96 -23.72 -18.11
N VAL A 272 23.22 -22.95 -17.31
CA VAL A 272 23.63 -21.60 -16.89
C VAL A 272 24.77 -21.70 -15.87
N GLN A 273 25.86 -20.96 -16.12
CA GLN A 273 27.05 -20.91 -15.27
C GLN A 273 27.16 -19.60 -14.49
N GLN A 274 26.60 -18.51 -15.03
CA GLN A 274 26.68 -17.19 -14.42
C GLN A 274 25.50 -16.34 -14.87
N ILE A 275 25.03 -15.47 -13.98
CA ILE A 275 24.05 -14.43 -14.28
C ILE A 275 24.69 -13.07 -14.08
N ARG A 276 24.44 -12.13 -14.99
CA ARG A 276 24.77 -10.72 -14.80
C ARG A 276 23.54 -9.86 -15.02
N PHE A 277 23.14 -9.13 -13.99
CA PHE A 277 22.04 -8.18 -14.00
C PHE A 277 22.52 -6.80 -14.44
N HIS A 278 21.97 -6.31 -15.54
CA HIS A 278 22.21 -4.97 -16.08
C HIS A 278 21.01 -4.07 -15.77
N PRO A 279 21.14 -3.09 -14.86
CA PRO A 279 20.03 -2.23 -14.46
C PRO A 279 19.62 -1.28 -15.59
N MET A 280 18.31 -1.15 -15.81
CA MET A 280 17.72 -0.32 -16.87
C MET A 280 16.75 0.72 -16.29
N ASP A 281 16.96 1.99 -16.63
CA ASP A 281 15.99 3.04 -16.36
C ASP A 281 14.86 2.96 -17.38
N ILE A 282 13.63 2.84 -16.87
CA ILE A 282 12.41 2.72 -17.67
C ILE A 282 11.70 4.08 -17.67
N GLY A 283 11.80 4.77 -18.79
CA GLY A 283 11.10 6.01 -19.09
C GLY A 283 9.81 5.76 -19.86
N GLN A 284 9.06 6.84 -20.11
CA GLN A 284 7.82 6.75 -20.87
C GLN A 284 8.12 6.45 -22.33
N GLY A 285 7.88 5.21 -22.76
CA GLY A 285 8.09 4.73 -24.12
C GLY A 285 9.55 4.56 -24.54
N HIS A 286 10.49 4.60 -23.61
CA HIS A 286 11.91 4.34 -23.88
C HIS A 286 12.61 3.77 -22.66
N SER A 287 13.73 3.10 -22.89
CA SER A 287 14.56 2.53 -21.83
C SER A 287 16.03 2.70 -22.16
N ARG A 288 16.82 2.96 -21.12
CA ARG A 288 18.27 3.18 -21.22
C ARG A 288 19.00 2.55 -20.04
N ARG A 289 20.27 2.21 -20.24
CA ARG A 289 21.12 1.70 -19.15
C ARG A 289 21.17 2.72 -17.99
N ALA A 290 20.91 2.25 -16.77
CA ALA A 290 21.12 3.05 -15.58
C ALA A 290 22.63 3.25 -15.34
N SER A 291 23.03 4.38 -14.74
CA SER A 291 24.45 4.68 -14.49
C SER A 291 24.69 5.32 -13.12
N GLY A 292 25.95 5.32 -12.67
CA GLY A 292 26.38 5.93 -11.41
C GLY A 292 25.60 5.42 -10.19
N ASN A 293 25.26 6.34 -9.28
CA ASN A 293 24.54 6.03 -8.03
C ASN A 293 23.18 5.34 -8.29
N ARG A 294 22.55 5.61 -9.43
CA ARG A 294 21.28 4.97 -9.81
C ARG A 294 21.44 3.49 -10.07
N ALA A 295 22.44 3.11 -10.87
CA ALA A 295 22.77 1.71 -11.13
C ALA A 295 23.15 0.98 -9.83
N ALA A 296 24.00 1.60 -9.00
CA ALA A 296 24.42 1.03 -7.71
C ALA A 296 23.23 0.77 -6.78
N ALA A 297 22.28 1.71 -6.69
CA ALA A 297 21.06 1.53 -5.89
C ALA A 297 20.17 0.41 -6.42
N MET A 298 20.04 0.26 -7.74
CA MET A 298 19.28 -0.83 -8.36
C MET A 298 19.94 -2.19 -8.12
N VAL A 299 21.26 -2.30 -8.26
CA VAL A 299 22.02 -3.52 -7.96
C VAL A 299 21.90 -3.88 -6.48
N ALA A 300 22.02 -2.92 -5.57
CA ALA A 300 21.84 -3.16 -4.13
C ALA A 300 20.40 -3.64 -3.81
N SER A 301 19.40 -3.03 -4.45
CA SER A 301 18.00 -3.45 -4.30
C SER A 301 17.75 -4.86 -4.84
N PHE A 302 18.36 -5.21 -5.96
CA PHE A 302 18.33 -6.56 -6.52
C PHE A 302 19.05 -7.57 -5.61
N ALA A 303 20.24 -7.23 -5.11
CA ALA A 303 21.00 -8.03 -4.16
C ALA A 303 20.20 -8.33 -2.89
N GLN A 304 19.50 -7.34 -2.34
CA GLN A 304 18.63 -7.53 -1.18
C GLN A 304 17.48 -8.51 -1.46
N ARG A 305 16.95 -8.54 -2.70
CA ARG A 305 15.91 -9.50 -3.09
C ARG A 305 16.48 -10.91 -3.32
N CYS A 306 17.68 -11.04 -3.88
CA CYS A 306 18.37 -12.33 -4.00
C CYS A 306 18.78 -12.92 -2.63
N ALA A 307 19.17 -12.07 -1.68
CA ALA A 307 19.55 -12.50 -0.33
C ALA A 307 18.42 -13.22 0.41
N GLN A 308 17.15 -12.95 0.08
CA GLN A 308 16.00 -13.67 0.65
C GLN A 308 15.97 -15.16 0.26
N PHE A 309 16.68 -15.53 -0.82
CA PHE A 309 16.87 -16.91 -1.27
C PHE A 309 18.25 -17.47 -0.92
N GLY A 310 19.06 -16.74 -0.15
CA GLY A 310 20.46 -17.09 0.09
C GLY A 310 21.33 -17.03 -1.17
N THR A 311 20.96 -16.18 -2.14
CA THR A 311 21.74 -15.98 -3.36
C THR A 311 22.50 -14.66 -3.29
N ASP A 312 23.82 -14.74 -3.38
CA ASP A 312 24.70 -13.57 -3.31
C ASP A 312 24.86 -12.88 -4.67
N VAL A 313 24.88 -11.55 -4.65
CA VAL A 313 25.12 -10.71 -5.83
C VAL A 313 26.38 -9.91 -5.61
N LEU A 314 27.36 -10.08 -6.49
CA LEU A 314 28.62 -9.36 -6.52
C LEU A 314 28.47 -8.10 -7.39
N PRO A 315 28.52 -6.89 -6.83
CA PRO A 315 28.49 -5.67 -7.64
C PRO A 315 29.78 -5.55 -8.47
N GLU A 316 29.64 -5.09 -9.72
CA GLU A 316 30.76 -4.88 -10.65
C GLU A 316 31.03 -3.40 -10.91
N ALA A 317 32.25 -3.08 -11.35
CA ALA A 317 32.71 -1.70 -11.54
C ALA A 317 31.94 -0.94 -12.64
N ASP A 318 31.33 -1.65 -13.58
CA ASP A 318 30.49 -1.08 -14.62
C ASP A 318 29.03 -0.89 -14.18
N GLY A 319 28.71 -1.16 -12.90
CA GLY A 319 27.39 -0.99 -12.32
C GLY A 319 26.42 -2.14 -12.60
N SER A 320 26.88 -3.29 -13.10
CA SER A 320 26.09 -4.54 -13.08
C SER A 320 26.24 -5.30 -11.77
N GLY A 321 25.35 -6.28 -11.55
CA GLY A 321 25.46 -7.25 -10.46
C GLY A 321 25.65 -8.66 -11.01
N ARG A 322 26.62 -9.41 -10.49
CA ARG A 322 26.98 -10.77 -10.94
C ARG A 322 26.59 -11.82 -9.92
N ILE A 323 26.04 -12.93 -10.38
CA ILE A 323 25.76 -14.14 -9.59
C ILE A 323 26.54 -15.27 -10.24
N ASP A 324 27.44 -15.88 -9.49
CA ASP A 324 28.17 -17.06 -9.92
C ASP A 324 27.39 -18.30 -9.47
N LEU A 325 27.09 -19.21 -10.40
CA LEU A 325 26.30 -20.40 -10.09
C LEU A 325 27.24 -21.56 -9.70
N PRO A 326 26.87 -22.37 -8.68
CA PRO A 326 27.62 -23.58 -8.37
C PRO A 326 27.48 -24.59 -9.50
N ALA A 327 28.42 -25.54 -9.58
CA ALA A 327 28.32 -26.65 -10.50
C ALA A 327 26.97 -27.39 -10.29
N PRO A 328 26.27 -27.82 -11.35
CA PRO A 328 25.02 -28.54 -11.22
C PRO A 328 25.19 -29.79 -10.36
N SER A 329 24.25 -30.06 -9.45
CA SER A 329 24.31 -31.25 -8.59
C SER A 329 24.25 -32.58 -9.36
N HIS A 330 23.71 -32.55 -10.59
CA HIS A 330 23.66 -33.69 -11.49
C HIS A 330 23.91 -33.26 -12.94
N ALA A 331 24.75 -34.03 -13.66
CA ALA A 331 24.92 -33.87 -15.10
C ALA A 331 23.66 -34.36 -15.84
N ARG A 332 23.17 -33.57 -16.78
CA ARG A 332 22.02 -33.97 -17.62
C ARG A 332 22.48 -34.73 -18.87
N PRO A 333 21.63 -35.60 -19.43
CA PRO A 333 21.91 -36.27 -20.69
C PRO A 333 22.25 -35.23 -21.77
N ARG A 334 23.33 -35.50 -22.52
CA ARG A 334 23.72 -34.66 -23.66
C ARG A 334 22.68 -34.82 -24.79
N PRO A 335 22.43 -33.75 -25.57
CA PRO A 335 21.50 -33.82 -26.71
C PRO A 335 21.95 -34.86 -27.73
N ASP A 336 20.98 -35.49 -28.39
CA ASP A 336 21.21 -36.36 -29.53
C ASP A 336 21.34 -35.49 -30.79
N MET A 337 22.57 -35.09 -31.12
CA MET A 337 22.86 -34.04 -32.12
C MET A 337 22.68 -34.47 -33.58
N ALA A 338 21.92 -35.53 -33.85
CA ALA A 338 21.59 -35.96 -35.22
C ALA A 338 20.89 -34.86 -36.07
N ALA A 339 20.29 -33.84 -35.43
CA ALA A 339 19.53 -32.77 -36.08
C ALA A 339 20.35 -31.53 -36.53
N GLY A 340 21.65 -31.44 -36.22
CA GLY A 340 22.49 -30.28 -36.57
C GLY A 340 22.26 -29.02 -35.72
N THR A 341 23.03 -27.96 -35.99
CA THR A 341 22.89 -26.66 -35.33
C THR A 341 21.62 -25.95 -35.79
N ALA A 342 20.84 -25.41 -34.84
CA ALA A 342 19.65 -24.62 -35.14
C ALA A 342 20.01 -23.35 -35.93
N GLY A 343 19.05 -22.80 -36.69
CA GLY A 343 19.24 -21.57 -37.43
C GLY A 343 19.50 -20.36 -36.52
N THR A 344 20.32 -19.41 -36.99
CA THR A 344 20.42 -18.07 -36.40
C THR A 344 19.35 -17.15 -37.00
N THR A 345 18.96 -16.12 -36.25
CA THR A 345 17.96 -15.14 -36.68
C THR A 345 18.47 -14.33 -37.87
N ARG A 346 17.62 -14.17 -38.89
CA ARG A 346 17.85 -13.28 -40.03
C ARG A 346 16.57 -12.51 -40.33
N TYR A 347 16.64 -11.18 -40.30
CA TYR A 347 15.44 -10.35 -40.44
C TYR A 347 15.06 -10.11 -41.90
N ALA A 348 13.81 -10.41 -42.25
CA ALA A 348 13.22 -10.05 -43.54
C ALA A 348 12.52 -8.68 -43.46
N LEU A 349 13.30 -7.59 -43.34
CA LEU A 349 12.75 -6.24 -43.07
C LEU A 349 11.79 -5.71 -44.16
N SER A 350 11.91 -6.20 -45.40
CA SER A 350 10.99 -5.86 -46.50
C SER A 350 9.53 -6.23 -46.21
N VAL A 351 9.29 -7.18 -45.29
CA VAL A 351 7.96 -7.60 -44.84
C VAL A 351 7.23 -6.46 -44.10
N LEU A 352 7.97 -5.62 -43.33
CA LEU A 352 7.39 -4.48 -42.61
C LEU A 352 7.16 -3.26 -43.52
N GLU A 353 7.98 -3.07 -44.55
CA GLU A 353 7.91 -1.92 -45.44
C GLU A 353 6.63 -1.92 -46.28
N ARG A 354 6.23 -3.10 -46.77
CA ARG A 354 5.05 -3.27 -47.65
C ARG A 354 3.72 -3.00 -46.94
N THR A 355 3.62 -3.25 -45.64
CA THR A 355 2.36 -3.15 -44.87
C THR A 355 2.17 -1.87 -44.09
N SER A 356 3.23 -1.07 -43.89
CA SER A 356 3.15 0.25 -43.26
C SER A 356 2.19 1.24 -43.98
N ARG A 357 1.72 0.90 -45.19
CA ARG A 357 0.87 1.76 -46.04
C ARG A 357 -0.57 1.27 -46.23
N THR A 358 -0.89 0.05 -45.81
CA THR A 358 -2.23 -0.52 -46.02
C THR A 358 -3.18 -0.20 -44.87
N VAL A 359 -4.32 0.42 -45.19
CA VAL A 359 -5.43 0.62 -44.25
C VAL A 359 -6.08 -0.75 -43.98
N PRO A 360 -6.21 -1.20 -42.71
CA PRO A 360 -6.92 -2.44 -42.44
C PRO A 360 -8.38 -2.31 -42.88
N THR A 361 -8.89 -3.30 -43.62
CA THR A 361 -10.24 -3.25 -44.22
C THR A 361 -11.35 -3.02 -43.20
N ARG A 362 -11.19 -3.52 -41.97
CA ARG A 362 -12.11 -3.30 -40.83
C ARG A 362 -12.22 -1.85 -40.37
N CYS A 363 -11.25 -1.01 -40.74
CA CYS A 363 -11.15 0.37 -40.27
C CYS A 363 -12.06 1.31 -41.06
N SER A 364 -12.46 0.95 -42.27
CA SER A 364 -13.37 1.75 -43.11
C SER A 364 -14.71 1.05 -43.30
N VAL A 365 -15.79 1.82 -43.36
CA VAL A 365 -17.14 1.33 -43.64
C VAL A 365 -17.76 2.11 -44.80
N ALA A 366 -18.63 1.47 -45.57
CA ALA A 366 -19.33 2.14 -46.67
C ALA A 366 -20.37 3.15 -46.17
N GLN A 367 -21.01 2.86 -45.03
CA GLN A 367 -22.03 3.70 -44.41
C GLN A 367 -22.03 3.52 -42.89
N VAL A 368 -22.46 4.56 -42.17
CA VAL A 368 -22.66 4.48 -40.71
C VAL A 368 -23.88 3.62 -40.42
N PRO A 369 -23.81 2.64 -39.51
CA PRO A 369 -24.97 1.86 -39.08
C PRO A 369 -26.08 2.77 -38.53
N ARG A 370 -27.35 2.46 -38.87
CA ARG A 370 -28.50 3.31 -38.52
C ARG A 370 -28.61 3.57 -37.02
N GLU A 371 -28.29 2.57 -36.20
CA GLU A 371 -28.32 2.64 -34.74
C GLU A 371 -27.18 3.47 -34.12
N ALA A 372 -26.13 3.77 -34.89
CA ALA A 372 -25.03 4.63 -34.46
C ALA A 372 -25.13 6.03 -35.07
N ALA A 373 -25.92 6.23 -36.13
CA ALA A 373 -25.97 7.49 -36.88
C ALA A 373 -26.44 8.67 -36.00
N ILE A 374 -25.75 9.81 -36.14
CA ILE A 374 -26.12 11.09 -35.51
C ILE A 374 -26.14 12.19 -36.58
N ALA A 375 -26.68 13.37 -36.24
CA ALA A 375 -26.44 14.56 -37.04
C ALA A 375 -24.92 14.85 -37.08
N PRO A 376 -24.30 15.04 -38.26
CA PRO A 376 -22.85 15.25 -38.37
C PRO A 376 -22.36 16.37 -37.46
N MET A 377 -21.33 16.10 -36.67
CA MET A 377 -20.72 17.06 -35.76
C MET A 377 -19.27 17.31 -36.14
N ALA A 378 -18.93 18.56 -36.44
CA ALA A 378 -17.55 18.95 -36.69
C ALA A 378 -16.73 19.02 -35.39
N LEU A 379 -15.53 18.46 -35.42
CA LEU A 379 -14.52 18.53 -34.37
C LEU A 379 -13.17 18.80 -35.03
N GLY A 380 -12.83 20.08 -35.19
CA GLY A 380 -11.65 20.47 -35.97
C GLY A 380 -11.77 19.98 -37.43
N PRO A 381 -10.74 19.32 -37.98
CA PRO A 381 -10.78 18.80 -39.35
C PRO A 381 -11.49 17.44 -39.49
N LEU A 382 -11.99 16.87 -38.39
CA LEU A 382 -12.71 15.60 -38.38
C LEU A 382 -14.21 15.84 -38.16
N THR A 383 -15.04 15.03 -38.81
CA THR A 383 -16.50 15.03 -38.64
C THR A 383 -16.94 13.71 -38.01
N LEU A 384 -17.59 13.78 -36.86
CA LEU A 384 -18.25 12.64 -36.22
C LEU A 384 -19.62 12.41 -36.90
N LEU A 385 -19.81 11.22 -37.47
CA LEU A 385 -21.02 10.83 -38.20
C LEU A 385 -21.89 9.84 -37.42
N GLY A 386 -21.31 9.12 -36.46
CA GLY A 386 -22.03 8.16 -35.64
C GLY A 386 -21.30 7.76 -34.37
N VAL A 387 -22.04 7.38 -33.35
CA VAL A 387 -21.52 6.85 -32.10
C VAL A 387 -22.50 5.86 -31.46
N ARG A 388 -21.97 4.78 -30.88
CA ARG A 388 -22.71 3.81 -30.09
C ARG A 388 -21.91 3.44 -28.85
N ILE A 389 -22.60 3.26 -27.72
CA ILE A 389 -22.00 2.85 -26.45
C ILE A 389 -22.52 1.47 -26.02
N SER A 390 -21.65 0.66 -25.43
CA SER A 390 -22.03 -0.61 -24.81
C SER A 390 -21.19 -0.90 -23.56
N PRO A 391 -21.76 -1.42 -22.45
CA PRO A 391 -23.19 -1.67 -22.27
C PRO A 391 -23.98 -0.36 -22.11
N GLY A 392 -25.28 -0.42 -22.40
CA GLY A 392 -26.18 0.75 -22.27
C GLY A 392 -26.51 1.13 -20.82
N ALA A 393 -26.11 0.32 -19.85
CA ALA A 393 -26.19 0.57 -18.41
C ALA A 393 -25.08 -0.22 -17.70
N LEU A 394 -24.61 0.29 -16.57
CA LEU A 394 -23.49 -0.29 -15.82
C LEU A 394 -23.92 -0.71 -14.41
N GLY A 395 -23.51 -1.91 -13.99
CA GLY A 395 -23.76 -2.46 -12.65
C GLY A 395 -22.55 -2.41 -11.71
N GLY A 396 -21.35 -2.15 -12.25
CA GLY A 396 -20.08 -2.18 -11.51
C GLY A 396 -18.91 -1.54 -12.27
N PRO A 397 -17.66 -1.87 -11.91
CA PRO A 397 -16.45 -1.41 -12.60
C PRO A 397 -16.22 -2.20 -13.90
N GLU A 398 -17.25 -2.36 -14.71
CA GLU A 398 -17.14 -2.96 -16.04
C GLU A 398 -16.42 -1.99 -16.99
N TRP A 399 -16.06 -2.39 -18.21
CA TRP A 399 -15.54 -1.45 -19.21
C TRP A 399 -16.67 -0.82 -20.01
N LEU A 400 -16.53 0.44 -20.40
CA LEU A 400 -17.49 1.12 -21.27
C LEU A 400 -16.91 1.21 -22.68
N TRP A 401 -17.51 0.51 -23.63
CA TRP A 401 -17.08 0.48 -25.02
C TRP A 401 -17.76 1.58 -25.82
N VAL A 402 -16.95 2.32 -26.59
CA VAL A 402 -17.43 3.38 -27.48
C VAL A 402 -17.01 3.01 -28.89
N GLU A 403 -18.00 2.82 -29.75
CA GLU A 403 -17.83 2.66 -31.18
C GLU A 403 -18.19 3.99 -31.85
N SER A 404 -17.29 4.54 -32.65
CA SER A 404 -17.47 5.86 -33.27
C SER A 404 -17.09 5.84 -34.76
N TYR A 405 -17.74 6.71 -35.53
CA TYR A 405 -17.63 6.76 -36.99
C TYR A 405 -17.26 8.16 -37.43
N TRP A 406 -16.16 8.28 -38.16
CA TRP A 406 -15.50 9.55 -38.44
C TRP A 406 -15.20 9.71 -39.92
N ARG A 407 -15.10 10.96 -40.37
CA ARG A 407 -14.67 11.30 -41.73
C ARG A 407 -13.80 12.55 -41.69
N ALA A 408 -12.80 12.62 -42.57
CA ALA A 408 -12.11 13.85 -42.91
C ALA A 408 -12.47 14.22 -44.35
N ASP A 409 -12.81 15.48 -44.60
CA ASP A 409 -13.22 15.95 -45.94
C ASP A 409 -12.05 16.50 -46.76
N ALA A 410 -10.88 16.68 -46.14
CA ALA A 410 -9.64 17.10 -46.77
C ALA A 410 -8.46 16.23 -46.29
N PRO A 411 -7.33 16.21 -47.04
CA PRO A 411 -6.11 15.53 -46.59
C PRO A 411 -5.60 16.08 -45.25
N MET A 412 -5.04 15.19 -44.43
CA MET A 412 -4.52 15.50 -43.11
C MET A 412 -2.99 15.59 -43.13
N ASP A 413 -2.43 16.74 -42.75
CA ASP A 413 -0.98 16.98 -42.67
C ASP A 413 -0.36 16.53 -41.33
N LYS A 414 -1.20 16.39 -40.29
CA LYS A 414 -0.80 16.03 -38.93
C LYS A 414 -1.67 14.91 -38.39
N ASP A 415 -1.04 14.06 -37.59
CA ASP A 415 -1.75 13.02 -36.85
C ASP A 415 -2.43 13.59 -35.61
N LEU A 416 -3.76 13.57 -35.66
CA LEU A 416 -4.67 13.84 -34.56
C LEU A 416 -5.15 12.53 -33.92
N ARG A 417 -5.20 12.54 -32.59
CA ARG A 417 -5.71 11.44 -31.75
C ARG A 417 -7.08 11.76 -31.20
N LEU A 418 -7.90 10.73 -31.01
CA LEU A 418 -9.19 10.83 -30.33
C LEU A 418 -8.98 10.70 -28.83
N ASP A 419 -9.57 11.61 -28.06
CA ASP A 419 -9.62 11.57 -26.61
C ASP A 419 -11.08 11.43 -26.17
N ILE A 420 -11.50 10.17 -26.03
CA ILE A 420 -12.88 9.79 -25.69
C ILE A 420 -12.95 9.50 -24.20
N ARG A 421 -13.88 10.15 -23.50
CA ARG A 421 -14.04 10.06 -22.04
C ARG A 421 -15.51 9.97 -21.67
N ALA A 422 -15.83 9.27 -20.59
CA ALA A 422 -17.17 9.30 -20.01
C ALA A 422 -17.12 9.99 -18.63
N GLU A 423 -17.76 11.14 -18.52
CA GLU A 423 -17.72 11.99 -17.33
C GLU A 423 -19.01 11.89 -16.52
N PRO A 424 -18.94 11.73 -15.19
CA PRO A 424 -20.14 11.73 -14.35
C PRO A 424 -20.85 13.09 -14.37
N THR A 425 -22.17 13.10 -14.52
CA THR A 425 -22.97 14.35 -14.62
C THR A 425 -23.05 15.16 -13.32
N ARG A 426 -22.70 14.57 -12.17
CA ARG A 426 -22.79 15.22 -10.85
C ARG A 426 -21.50 15.12 -10.03
N ARG A 427 -21.09 13.89 -9.70
CA ARG A 427 -19.95 13.57 -8.82
C ARG A 427 -19.31 12.29 -9.32
N GLY A 428 -17.99 12.16 -9.20
CA GLY A 428 -17.25 10.94 -9.55
C GLY A 428 -15.95 11.23 -10.30
N ARG A 429 -15.27 10.18 -10.74
CA ARG A 429 -14.14 10.28 -11.67
C ARG A 429 -14.55 9.81 -13.06
N ARG A 430 -13.96 10.42 -14.08
CA ARG A 430 -14.17 10.03 -15.49
C ARG A 430 -13.63 8.63 -15.77
N TRP A 431 -14.28 7.97 -16.71
CA TRP A 431 -13.81 6.75 -17.36
C TRP A 431 -12.94 7.12 -18.57
N GLY A 432 -12.01 6.24 -18.96
CA GLY A 432 -11.12 6.54 -20.09
C GLY A 432 -9.98 7.51 -19.75
N ALA A 433 -9.59 7.61 -18.47
CA ALA A 433 -8.49 8.49 -18.09
C ALA A 433 -7.18 8.06 -18.76
N GLY A 434 -6.59 8.95 -19.56
CA GLY A 434 -5.38 8.64 -20.29
C GLY A 434 -5.62 7.57 -21.35
N MET A 435 -6.65 7.76 -22.18
CA MET A 435 -6.96 6.89 -23.32
C MET A 435 -7.00 7.64 -24.65
N ASP A 436 -6.21 8.72 -24.81
CA ASP A 436 -6.04 9.32 -26.15
C ASP A 436 -5.33 8.34 -27.10
N HIS A 437 -5.88 8.12 -28.29
CA HIS A 437 -5.47 7.07 -29.21
C HIS A 437 -5.58 7.48 -30.67
N ASP A 438 -4.77 6.86 -31.53
CA ASP A 438 -4.99 6.92 -32.98
C ASP A 438 -6.30 6.18 -33.31
N PRO A 439 -7.13 6.72 -34.21
CA PRO A 439 -8.37 6.06 -34.61
C PRO A 439 -8.19 4.63 -35.11
N CYS A 440 -9.31 3.93 -35.18
CA CYS A 440 -9.37 2.54 -35.57
C CYS A 440 -8.63 1.64 -34.58
N ASP A 441 -8.90 1.87 -33.29
CA ASP A 441 -8.46 1.02 -32.19
C ASP A 441 -6.91 0.98 -32.13
N TRP A 442 -6.30 2.18 -32.03
CA TRP A 442 -4.85 2.40 -31.95
C TRP A 442 -4.05 2.14 -33.23
N MET A 443 -4.69 1.88 -34.37
CA MET A 443 -4.00 1.41 -35.59
C MET A 443 -3.73 2.48 -36.65
N LEU A 444 -4.67 3.40 -36.88
CA LEU A 444 -4.64 4.20 -38.10
C LEU A 444 -4.45 5.70 -37.80
N PRO A 445 -3.25 6.23 -38.04
CA PRO A 445 -3.00 7.67 -37.92
C PRO A 445 -3.86 8.44 -38.94
N THR A 446 -4.35 9.62 -38.55
CA THR A 446 -5.26 10.43 -39.38
C THR A 446 -4.60 10.97 -40.65
N SER A 447 -3.27 11.14 -40.69
CA SER A 447 -2.53 11.47 -41.93
C SER A 447 -2.64 10.40 -43.02
N ARG A 448 -2.99 9.16 -42.68
CA ARG A 448 -3.22 8.07 -43.64
C ARG A 448 -4.68 7.98 -44.11
N TRP A 449 -5.54 8.91 -43.71
CA TRP A 449 -6.95 8.89 -44.11
C TRP A 449 -7.14 9.37 -45.54
N VAL A 450 -8.02 8.69 -46.26
CA VAL A 450 -8.47 9.11 -47.59
C VAL A 450 -9.68 10.04 -47.41
N PRO A 451 -9.63 11.27 -47.94
CA PRO A 451 -10.74 12.21 -47.84
C PRO A 451 -12.07 11.60 -48.30
N GLY A 452 -13.14 11.86 -47.54
CA GLY A 452 -14.48 11.33 -47.82
C GLY A 452 -14.74 9.90 -47.32
N THR A 453 -13.70 9.13 -46.94
CA THR A 453 -13.88 7.76 -46.40
C THR A 453 -14.37 7.80 -44.96
N ILE A 454 -15.32 6.91 -44.62
CA ILE A 454 -15.84 6.77 -43.25
C ILE A 454 -15.00 5.74 -42.50
N TYR A 455 -14.36 6.17 -41.42
CA TYR A 455 -13.54 5.34 -40.55
C TYR A 455 -14.29 4.96 -39.27
N ARG A 456 -14.24 3.68 -38.93
CA ARG A 456 -14.76 3.11 -37.69
C ARG A 456 -13.65 3.03 -36.64
N ASP A 457 -13.94 3.53 -35.46
CA ASP A 457 -13.13 3.37 -34.26
C ASP A 457 -13.93 2.63 -33.17
N CYS A 458 -13.24 1.84 -32.36
CA CYS A 458 -13.83 1.17 -31.22
C CYS A 458 -12.84 1.12 -30.06
N VAL A 459 -13.12 1.86 -28.98
CA VAL A 459 -12.24 1.95 -27.82
C VAL A 459 -12.98 1.54 -26.54
N GLY A 460 -12.27 0.82 -25.68
CA GLY A 460 -12.73 0.54 -24.31
C GLY A 460 -12.30 1.66 -23.37
N LEU A 461 -13.23 2.21 -22.59
CA LEU A 461 -12.96 3.17 -21.53
C LEU A 461 -12.90 2.41 -20.20
N PRO A 462 -11.71 2.27 -19.58
CA PRO A 462 -11.60 1.63 -18.28
C PRO A 462 -12.32 2.46 -17.21
N PRO A 463 -12.94 1.80 -16.21
CA PRO A 463 -13.52 2.47 -15.06
C PRO A 463 -12.43 3.10 -14.18
N PRO A 464 -12.76 4.13 -13.38
CA PRO A 464 -11.91 4.51 -12.26
C PRO A 464 -11.90 3.38 -11.20
N PRO A 465 -10.92 3.37 -10.28
CA PRO A 465 -10.89 2.43 -9.16
C PRO A 465 -12.24 2.32 -8.43
N ASP A 466 -12.60 1.12 -7.98
CA ASP A 466 -13.93 0.80 -7.39
C ASP A 466 -14.40 1.78 -6.29
N ASN A 467 -13.46 2.32 -5.51
CA ASN A 467 -13.77 3.29 -4.45
C ASN A 467 -14.09 4.71 -4.94
N LEU A 468 -13.94 4.96 -6.23
CA LEU A 468 -14.24 6.22 -6.92
C LEU A 468 -15.46 6.12 -7.84
N LEU A 469 -16.06 4.94 -7.96
CA LEU A 469 -17.35 4.76 -8.60
C LEU A 469 -18.47 5.28 -7.72
N CYS A 470 -19.51 5.81 -8.35
CA CYS A 470 -20.72 6.26 -7.68
C CYS A 470 -21.92 6.11 -8.62
N ASP A 471 -23.09 5.95 -8.02
CA ASP A 471 -24.36 5.97 -8.75
C ASP A 471 -24.56 7.31 -9.47
N GLY A 472 -25.20 7.25 -10.63
CA GLY A 472 -25.52 8.43 -11.42
C GLY A 472 -25.56 8.13 -12.90
N GLU A 473 -25.13 9.09 -13.70
CA GLU A 473 -25.10 9.01 -15.15
C GLU A 473 -23.73 9.43 -15.66
N LEU A 474 -23.22 8.71 -16.66
CA LEU A 474 -22.03 9.09 -17.41
C LEU A 474 -22.44 9.75 -18.73
N ARG A 475 -21.82 10.88 -19.03
CA ARG A 475 -21.96 11.57 -20.32
C ARG A 475 -20.68 11.42 -21.13
N LEU A 476 -20.83 11.08 -22.40
CA LEU A 476 -19.69 10.94 -23.30
C LEU A 476 -19.17 12.31 -23.75
N HIS A 477 -17.87 12.48 -23.70
CA HIS A 477 -17.15 13.64 -24.23
C HIS A 477 -16.08 13.16 -25.19
N VAL A 478 -15.94 13.86 -26.31
CA VAL A 478 -14.95 13.56 -27.34
C VAL A 478 -14.14 14.81 -27.63
N ALA A 479 -12.82 14.69 -27.58
CA ALA A 479 -11.88 15.75 -27.91
C ALA A 479 -10.79 15.23 -28.86
N LEU A 480 -9.98 16.15 -29.38
CA LEU A 480 -8.79 15.83 -30.15
C LEU A 480 -7.54 16.13 -29.33
N ALA A 481 -6.52 15.29 -29.48
CA ALA A 481 -5.19 15.47 -28.90
C ALA A 481 -4.13 15.50 -30.01
N GLY A 482 -3.21 16.47 -29.95
CA GLY A 482 -2.16 16.68 -30.94
C GLY A 482 -1.42 18.01 -30.74
N ALA A 483 -0.24 18.17 -31.36
CA ALA A 483 0.57 19.38 -31.22
C ALA A 483 -0.17 20.62 -31.78
N GLY A 484 -0.44 21.60 -30.92
CA GLY A 484 -1.02 22.89 -31.31
C GLY A 484 -2.53 22.93 -31.51
N VAL A 485 -3.28 21.91 -31.08
CA VAL A 485 -4.73 21.83 -31.31
C VAL A 485 -5.50 21.77 -29.98
N PRO A 486 -5.85 22.91 -29.35
CA PRO A 486 -6.91 22.94 -28.36
C PRO A 486 -8.26 23.07 -29.09
N VAL A 487 -8.89 21.95 -29.39
CA VAL A 487 -10.29 21.95 -29.85
C VAL A 487 -11.18 21.64 -28.65
N ALA A 488 -12.21 22.46 -28.45
CA ALA A 488 -13.20 22.23 -27.40
C ALA A 488 -13.83 20.85 -27.54
N ALA A 489 -13.98 20.12 -26.43
CA ALA A 489 -14.62 18.81 -26.45
C ALA A 489 -16.09 18.95 -26.90
N ILE A 490 -16.54 18.03 -27.74
CA ILE A 490 -17.95 17.90 -28.10
C ILE A 490 -18.63 16.83 -27.24
N THR A 491 -19.93 16.98 -27.06
CA THR A 491 -20.80 15.97 -26.44
C THR A 491 -21.75 15.44 -27.52
N PRO A 492 -21.57 14.20 -27.98
CA PRO A 492 -22.49 13.60 -28.93
C PRO A 492 -23.92 13.54 -28.37
N PRO A 493 -24.96 13.66 -29.22
CA PRO A 493 -26.37 13.73 -28.79
C PRO A 493 -26.94 12.35 -28.48
N ILE A 494 -26.28 11.61 -27.57
CA ILE A 494 -26.71 10.29 -27.10
C ILE A 494 -27.14 10.35 -25.63
N PRO A 495 -28.06 9.47 -25.19
CA PRO A 495 -28.46 9.41 -23.79
C PRO A 495 -27.25 9.14 -22.86
N PRO A 496 -27.20 9.75 -21.67
CA PRO A 496 -26.22 9.39 -20.66
C PRO A 496 -26.35 7.90 -20.26
N VAL A 497 -25.23 7.26 -19.94
CA VAL A 497 -25.20 5.86 -19.50
C VAL A 497 -25.47 5.82 -18.00
N PRO A 498 -26.57 5.19 -17.54
CA PRO A 498 -26.83 5.04 -16.12
C PRO A 498 -25.82 4.07 -15.48
N ILE A 499 -25.25 4.47 -14.35
CA ILE A 499 -24.54 3.60 -13.42
C ILE A 499 -25.44 3.38 -12.23
N ARG A 500 -25.78 2.12 -11.99
CA ARG A 500 -26.43 1.66 -10.76
C ARG A 500 -25.54 0.61 -10.14
N LEU A 501 -24.64 1.05 -9.27
CA LEU A 501 -23.83 0.13 -8.52
C LEU A 501 -24.78 -0.71 -7.68
N ALA A 502 -24.59 -2.03 -7.71
CA ALA A 502 -25.20 -2.86 -6.69
C ALA A 502 -24.84 -2.22 -5.34
N PRO A 503 -25.82 -1.98 -4.43
CA PRO A 503 -25.50 -1.50 -3.11
C PRO A 503 -24.41 -2.43 -2.62
N LYS A 504 -23.20 -1.89 -2.33
CA LYS A 504 -22.11 -2.68 -1.76
C LYS A 504 -22.79 -3.50 -0.70
N ALA A 505 -22.81 -4.83 -0.87
CA ALA A 505 -23.53 -5.70 0.04
C ALA A 505 -23.10 -5.19 1.41
N ALA A 506 -24.06 -4.67 2.18
CA ALA A 506 -23.78 -4.41 3.58
C ALA A 506 -23.13 -5.72 4.01
N PRO A 507 -21.90 -5.70 4.56
CA PRO A 507 -21.15 -6.92 4.82
C PRO A 507 -22.15 -7.94 5.32
N HIS A 508 -22.25 -9.07 4.60
CA HIS A 508 -23.30 -10.06 4.81
C HIS A 508 -23.09 -10.58 6.23
N LEU A 509 -23.65 -9.84 7.17
CA LEU A 509 -23.46 -10.02 8.59
C LEU A 509 -24.65 -10.88 8.94
N ALA A 510 -24.37 -12.17 9.11
CA ALA A 510 -25.36 -13.09 9.64
C ALA A 510 -26.03 -12.43 10.86
N PRO A 511 -27.36 -12.58 11.02
CA PRO A 511 -28.03 -12.13 12.23
C PRO A 511 -27.27 -12.69 13.43
N VAL A 512 -26.85 -11.80 14.34
CA VAL A 512 -26.13 -12.22 15.54
C VAL A 512 -27.11 -13.03 16.40
N PRO A 513 -26.88 -14.33 16.64
CA PRO A 513 -27.75 -15.14 17.48
C PRO A 513 -27.94 -14.51 18.88
N ALA A 514 -29.08 -14.78 19.51
CA ALA A 514 -29.25 -14.47 20.92
C ALA A 514 -28.19 -15.26 21.73
N ALA A 515 -27.57 -14.61 22.72
CA ALA A 515 -26.46 -15.19 23.46
C ALA A 515 -26.89 -16.45 24.21
N ILE A 516 -26.02 -17.47 24.20
CA ILE A 516 -26.09 -18.63 25.10
C ILE A 516 -24.89 -18.51 26.03
N GLY A 517 -25.07 -18.05 27.28
CA GLY A 517 -24.01 -18.08 28.31
C GLY A 517 -23.53 -16.72 28.86
N ASP A 518 -22.25 -16.69 29.29
CA ASP A 518 -21.58 -15.58 30.01
C ASP A 518 -21.71 -14.23 29.29
N PRO A 519 -22.32 -13.18 29.92
CA PRO A 519 -22.54 -11.87 29.30
C PRO A 519 -21.25 -11.09 29.00
N ASP A 520 -20.13 -11.47 29.61
CA ASP A 520 -18.81 -10.90 29.34
C ASP A 520 -18.08 -11.63 28.20
N MET A 521 -18.56 -12.80 27.78
CA MET A 521 -18.07 -13.48 26.58
C MET A 521 -18.53 -12.71 25.34
N THR A 522 -17.56 -12.21 24.58
CA THR A 522 -17.88 -11.32 23.46
C THR A 522 -18.33 -12.13 22.24
N TRP A 523 -17.63 -13.24 21.96
CA TRP A 523 -17.89 -14.12 20.82
C TRP A 523 -17.80 -15.60 21.19
N THR A 524 -18.77 -16.40 20.72
CA THR A 524 -18.66 -17.87 20.67
C THR A 524 -17.99 -18.33 19.37
N ALA A 525 -17.63 -19.61 19.29
CA ALA A 525 -17.09 -20.20 18.07
C ALA A 525 -18.06 -20.12 16.87
N GLU A 526 -19.37 -20.32 17.09
CA GLU A 526 -20.37 -20.22 16.02
C GLU A 526 -20.57 -18.78 15.57
N GLU A 527 -20.59 -17.82 16.50
CA GLU A 527 -20.73 -16.39 16.17
C GLU A 527 -19.57 -15.91 15.32
N LEU A 528 -18.32 -16.27 15.66
CA LEU A 528 -17.16 -15.93 14.85
C LEU A 528 -17.34 -16.47 13.43
N CYS A 529 -17.53 -17.79 13.29
CA CYS A 529 -17.69 -18.47 12.01
C CYS A 529 -18.81 -17.85 11.16
N GLY A 530 -19.99 -17.63 11.76
CA GLY A 530 -21.16 -17.08 11.08
C GLY A 530 -21.01 -15.62 10.66
N ILE A 531 -20.29 -14.80 11.44
CA ILE A 531 -20.11 -13.36 11.13
C ILE A 531 -19.05 -13.16 10.04
N VAL A 532 -17.92 -13.88 10.12
CA VAL A 532 -16.78 -13.65 9.21
C VAL A 532 -16.73 -14.66 8.04
N GLY A 533 -17.65 -15.63 8.01
CA GLY A 533 -17.73 -16.66 6.96
C GLY A 533 -16.49 -17.55 6.88
N GLY A 534 -15.79 -17.74 8.01
CA GLY A 534 -14.55 -18.52 8.09
C GLY A 534 -14.77 -20.01 8.30
N THR A 535 -13.73 -20.81 8.12
CA THR A 535 -13.76 -22.27 8.38
C THR A 535 -12.73 -22.62 9.44
N TRP A 536 -13.12 -23.35 10.48
CA TRP A 536 -12.18 -23.81 11.50
C TRP A 536 -11.22 -24.85 10.91
N ILE A 537 -9.92 -24.55 10.88
CA ILE A 537 -8.84 -25.50 10.56
C ILE A 537 -8.69 -26.47 11.73
N THR A 538 -8.64 -25.91 12.93
CA THR A 538 -8.66 -26.66 14.18
C THR A 538 -9.87 -26.18 14.96
N PRO A 539 -10.93 -27.00 15.10
CA PRO A 539 -12.15 -26.59 15.77
C PRO A 539 -11.89 -26.41 17.28
N PRO A 540 -12.55 -25.42 17.91
CA PRO A 540 -12.43 -25.22 19.34
C PRO A 540 -13.24 -26.27 20.13
N PRO A 541 -12.88 -26.52 21.40
CA PRO A 541 -13.65 -27.42 22.26
C PRO A 541 -15.05 -26.86 22.60
N PRO A 542 -16.00 -27.71 23.03
CA PRO A 542 -17.32 -27.25 23.47
C PRO A 542 -17.24 -26.18 24.57
N GLY A 543 -18.09 -25.15 24.48
CA GLY A 543 -18.12 -24.04 25.45
C GLY A 543 -17.00 -23.00 25.29
N TRP A 544 -16.15 -23.13 24.26
CA TRP A 544 -15.10 -22.16 23.97
C TRP A 544 -15.66 -20.81 23.48
N GLY A 545 -15.02 -19.73 23.90
CA GLY A 545 -15.32 -18.38 23.45
C GLY A 545 -14.18 -17.42 23.78
N VAL A 546 -14.28 -16.20 23.26
CA VAL A 546 -13.29 -15.13 23.49
C VAL A 546 -13.96 -13.85 23.98
N ARG A 547 -13.27 -13.16 24.90
CA ARG A 547 -13.61 -11.82 25.38
C ARG A 547 -12.95 -10.72 24.56
N SER A 548 -11.88 -11.04 23.84
CA SER A 548 -11.12 -10.04 23.09
C SER A 548 -10.64 -10.51 21.72
N ILE A 549 -10.72 -9.61 20.74
CA ILE A 549 -10.01 -9.74 19.46
C ILE A 549 -8.82 -8.78 19.47
N LEU A 550 -7.62 -9.30 19.22
CA LEU A 550 -6.37 -8.56 19.26
C LEU A 550 -5.86 -8.27 17.84
N PRO A 551 -5.65 -7.00 17.45
CA PRO A 551 -4.96 -6.64 16.21
C PRO A 551 -3.43 -6.65 16.34
N GLY A 552 -2.88 -7.27 17.39
CA GLY A 552 -1.44 -7.33 17.60
C GLY A 552 -1.05 -7.50 19.06
N THR A 553 0.25 -7.63 19.29
CA THR A 553 0.83 -8.00 20.59
C THR A 553 0.78 -6.90 21.64
N HIS A 554 0.71 -5.64 21.24
CA HIS A 554 0.65 -4.49 22.16
C HIS A 554 -0.63 -4.46 23.01
N ALA A 555 -1.69 -5.14 22.57
CA ALA A 555 -2.95 -5.28 23.30
C ALA A 555 -2.96 -6.50 24.25
N LEU A 556 -1.95 -7.37 24.17
CA LEU A 556 -1.81 -8.53 25.05
C LEU A 556 -1.61 -8.05 26.49
N GLY A 557 -2.34 -8.64 27.44
CA GLY A 557 -2.33 -8.22 28.85
C GLY A 557 -3.06 -6.91 29.18
N ARG A 558 -3.44 -6.13 28.16
CA ARG A 558 -4.25 -4.90 28.32
C ARG A 558 -5.73 -5.10 28.06
N ARG A 559 -6.11 -6.25 27.48
CA ARG A 559 -7.49 -6.64 27.22
C ARG A 559 -7.85 -7.93 27.96
N PRO A 560 -9.13 -8.13 28.34
CA PRO A 560 -9.56 -9.34 29.04
C PRO A 560 -9.28 -10.61 28.22
N ALA A 561 -8.70 -11.61 28.88
CA ALA A 561 -8.63 -12.97 28.38
C ALA A 561 -9.95 -13.71 28.66
N PRO A 562 -10.31 -14.77 27.90
CA PRO A 562 -9.57 -15.37 26.79
C PRO A 562 -9.56 -14.48 25.53
N ALA A 563 -8.43 -14.41 24.82
CA ALA A 563 -8.24 -13.51 23.69
C ALA A 563 -7.85 -14.25 22.40
N MET A 564 -8.34 -13.77 21.27
CA MET A 564 -8.04 -14.29 19.93
C MET A 564 -7.19 -13.29 19.14
N LEU A 565 -6.16 -13.75 18.45
CA LEU A 565 -5.35 -12.90 17.57
C LEU A 565 -5.94 -12.87 16.17
N ALA A 566 -6.06 -11.68 15.58
CA ALA A 566 -6.24 -11.52 14.13
C ALA A 566 -4.87 -11.49 13.46
N ALA A 567 -4.37 -12.64 12.99
CA ALA A 567 -3.03 -12.76 12.45
C ALA A 567 -2.96 -12.08 11.07
N HIS A 568 -2.22 -10.99 10.93
CA HIS A 568 -2.10 -10.24 9.68
C HIS A 568 -0.69 -9.68 9.52
N SER A 569 -0.38 -9.21 8.32
CA SER A 569 0.91 -8.59 7.97
C SER A 569 0.90 -7.07 8.05
N SER A 570 2.09 -6.47 8.04
CA SER A 570 2.30 -5.03 7.82
C SER A 570 1.64 -4.51 6.55
N GLU A 571 1.57 -5.33 5.51
CA GLU A 571 0.98 -5.05 4.20
C GLU A 571 -0.54 -5.02 4.28
N ASP A 572 -1.14 -6.02 4.94
CA ASP A 572 -2.60 -6.05 5.18
C ASP A 572 -3.02 -4.82 5.97
N ARG A 573 -2.27 -4.48 7.02
CA ARG A 573 -2.53 -3.27 7.80
C ARG A 573 -2.39 -2.01 6.95
N SER A 574 -1.36 -1.91 6.12
CA SER A 574 -1.15 -0.75 5.25
C SER A 574 -2.27 -0.59 4.23
N ARG A 575 -2.74 -1.69 3.65
CA ARG A 575 -3.89 -1.74 2.72
C ARG A 575 -5.15 -1.22 3.39
N HIS A 576 -5.50 -1.72 4.56
CA HIS A 576 -6.71 -1.31 5.28
C HIS A 576 -6.63 0.10 5.87
N GLU A 577 -5.44 0.55 6.26
CA GLU A 577 -5.22 1.94 6.71
C GLU A 577 -5.17 2.94 5.53
N GLY A 578 -5.02 2.45 4.29
CA GLY A 578 -4.83 3.28 3.10
C GLY A 578 -3.50 4.04 3.12
N SER A 579 -2.47 3.44 3.74
CA SER A 579 -1.11 3.98 3.82
C SER A 579 -0.33 3.62 2.55
N ILE A 580 0.39 4.61 2.01
CA ILE A 580 1.29 4.44 0.84
C ILE A 580 2.77 4.40 1.31
N LEU A 581 3.02 4.62 2.60
CA LEU A 581 4.36 4.59 3.17
C LEU A 581 4.79 3.15 3.46
N ALA A 582 6.01 2.80 3.05
CA ALA A 582 6.64 1.53 3.37
C ALA A 582 6.75 1.36 4.88
N ARG A 583 6.24 0.25 5.41
CA ARG A 583 6.42 -0.16 6.81
C ARG A 583 7.47 -1.27 6.87
N PRO A 584 8.24 -1.39 7.96
CA PRO A 584 9.05 -2.58 8.19
C PRO A 584 8.17 -3.82 8.09
N HIS A 585 8.62 -4.81 7.32
CA HIS A 585 7.86 -6.03 7.09
C HIS A 585 7.72 -6.83 8.39
N TRP A 586 6.50 -7.21 8.73
CA TRP A 586 6.21 -8.17 9.80
C TRP A 586 4.91 -8.91 9.51
N ASP A 587 4.81 -10.14 10.01
CA ASP A 587 3.60 -10.95 9.94
C ASP A 587 3.30 -11.63 11.28
N PHE A 588 2.07 -11.46 11.79
CA PHE A 588 1.63 -12.12 13.01
C PHE A 588 1.42 -13.63 12.86
N HIS A 589 1.26 -14.16 11.64
CA HIS A 589 1.24 -15.61 11.43
C HIS A 589 2.57 -16.24 11.87
N ASP A 590 3.70 -15.63 11.54
CA ASP A 590 5.03 -16.14 11.87
C ASP A 590 5.35 -16.00 13.37
N ARG A 591 4.68 -15.06 14.05
CA ARG A 591 4.81 -14.84 15.50
C ARG A 591 3.85 -15.69 16.31
N LEU A 592 2.81 -16.25 15.69
CA LEU A 592 1.75 -16.97 16.37
C LEU A 592 2.26 -18.14 17.24
N PRO A 593 3.25 -18.96 16.82
CA PRO A 593 3.78 -20.03 17.68
C PRO A 593 4.31 -19.53 19.03
N ARG A 594 4.95 -18.36 19.07
CA ARG A 594 5.46 -17.74 20.30
C ARG A 594 4.36 -17.12 21.16
N LEU A 595 3.24 -16.76 20.54
CA LEU A 595 2.12 -16.07 21.18
C LEU A 595 1.01 -17.02 21.64
N ALA A 596 0.91 -18.21 21.03
CA ALA A 596 -0.21 -19.14 21.21
C ALA A 596 -0.49 -19.48 22.67
N ARG A 597 0.56 -19.59 23.51
CA ARG A 597 0.42 -19.83 24.96
C ARG A 597 -0.36 -18.76 25.75
N HIS A 598 -0.52 -17.56 25.18
CA HIS A 598 -1.25 -16.45 25.79
C HIS A 598 -2.60 -16.18 25.09
N LEU A 599 -2.98 -17.02 24.14
CA LEU A 599 -4.14 -16.85 23.28
C LEU A 599 -5.07 -18.06 23.40
N ALA A 600 -6.36 -17.82 23.21
CA ALA A 600 -7.36 -18.88 23.15
C ALA A 600 -7.56 -19.44 21.74
N GLY A 601 -7.06 -18.73 20.72
CA GLY A 601 -7.14 -19.10 19.31
C GLY A 601 -6.61 -17.98 18.40
N ALA A 602 -6.65 -18.19 17.10
CA ALA A 602 -6.30 -17.17 16.10
C ALA A 602 -7.17 -17.24 14.85
N MET A 603 -7.47 -16.07 14.27
CA MET A 603 -7.94 -15.95 12.89
C MET A 603 -6.72 -15.87 11.97
N VAL A 604 -6.66 -16.72 10.95
CA VAL A 604 -5.48 -16.87 10.10
C VAL A 604 -5.88 -16.92 8.62
N SER A 605 -5.03 -16.40 7.75
CA SER A 605 -5.18 -16.47 6.28
C SER A 605 -4.49 -17.69 5.66
N ARG A 606 -3.59 -18.31 6.42
CA ARG A 606 -2.89 -19.55 6.10
C ARG A 606 -2.79 -20.42 7.35
N MET A 607 -2.76 -21.73 7.17
CA MET A 607 -2.51 -22.65 8.28
C MET A 607 -1.15 -22.34 8.92
N VAL A 608 -1.12 -22.20 10.24
CA VAL A 608 0.13 -22.01 10.99
C VAL A 608 0.48 -23.33 11.69
N PRO A 609 1.62 -23.97 11.36
CA PRO A 609 2.08 -25.18 12.03
C PRO A 609 2.68 -24.85 13.42
N ASP A 610 3.12 -25.89 14.14
CA ASP A 610 3.85 -25.79 15.41
C ASP A 610 3.13 -25.04 16.54
N LEU A 611 1.81 -25.15 16.57
CA LEU A 611 0.97 -24.63 17.66
C LEU A 611 0.69 -25.71 18.72
N PRO A 612 0.34 -25.33 19.96
CA PRO A 612 -0.13 -26.28 20.97
C PRO A 612 -1.24 -27.18 20.43
N ARG A 613 -1.23 -28.46 20.83
CA ARG A 613 -2.20 -29.44 20.35
C ARG A 613 -3.64 -28.97 20.64
N GLY A 614 -4.46 -28.90 19.60
CA GLY A 614 -5.85 -28.44 19.70
C GLY A 614 -6.02 -26.91 19.75
N PHE A 615 -4.98 -26.12 19.49
CA PHE A 615 -5.08 -24.66 19.44
C PHE A 615 -6.05 -24.22 18.31
N PRO A 616 -7.16 -23.53 18.63
CA PRO A 616 -8.16 -23.18 17.63
C PRO A 616 -7.65 -22.19 16.57
N GLN A 617 -7.82 -22.56 15.30
CA GLN A 617 -7.45 -21.74 14.14
C GLN A 617 -8.66 -21.56 13.23
N LEU A 618 -9.14 -20.33 13.09
CA LEU A 618 -10.24 -19.97 12.18
C LEU A 618 -9.64 -19.41 10.89
N TRP A 619 -9.77 -20.14 9.78
CA TRP A 619 -9.33 -19.65 8.48
C TRP A 619 -10.29 -18.59 7.94
N VAL A 620 -9.73 -17.45 7.54
CA VAL A 620 -10.44 -16.38 6.81
C VAL A 620 -9.50 -15.73 5.78
N PRO A 621 -10.00 -15.27 4.63
CA PRO A 621 -9.16 -14.66 3.60
C PRO A 621 -8.36 -13.43 4.06
N ASP A 622 -8.91 -12.66 5.01
CA ASP A 622 -8.32 -11.43 5.53
C ASP A 622 -8.65 -11.27 7.03
N PRO A 623 -7.75 -11.70 7.93
CA PRO A 623 -8.00 -11.69 9.37
C PRO A 623 -8.20 -10.28 9.96
N LEU A 624 -7.57 -9.26 9.39
CA LEU A 624 -7.73 -7.88 9.87
C LEU A 624 -9.11 -7.32 9.46
N LYS A 625 -9.53 -7.58 8.22
CA LYS A 625 -10.88 -7.26 7.77
C LYS A 625 -11.94 -7.99 8.60
N ALA A 626 -11.72 -9.27 8.88
CA ALA A 626 -12.60 -10.07 9.75
C ALA A 626 -12.73 -9.45 11.15
N ALA A 627 -11.64 -8.97 11.75
CA ALA A 627 -11.68 -8.24 13.01
C ALA A 627 -12.47 -6.92 12.92
N MET A 628 -12.38 -6.20 11.80
CA MET A 628 -13.20 -4.99 11.57
C MET A 628 -14.69 -5.33 11.44
N GLU A 629 -15.03 -6.42 10.72
CA GLU A 629 -16.41 -6.90 10.55
C GLU A 629 -17.03 -7.34 11.88
N LEU A 630 -16.28 -8.06 12.73
CA LEU A 630 -16.67 -8.38 14.11
C LEU A 630 -16.95 -7.11 14.92
N GLY A 631 -16.10 -6.08 14.80
CA GLY A 631 -16.32 -4.81 15.48
C GLY A 631 -17.61 -4.11 15.08
N LEU A 632 -17.94 -4.12 13.78
CA LEU A 632 -19.21 -3.58 13.30
C LEU A 632 -20.42 -4.43 13.73
N ALA A 633 -20.27 -5.75 13.80
CA ALA A 633 -21.29 -6.64 14.33
C ALA A 633 -21.57 -6.35 15.82
N ALA A 634 -20.52 -6.21 16.62
CA ALA A 634 -20.64 -5.84 18.03
C ALA A 634 -21.31 -4.48 18.20
N ARG A 635 -20.95 -3.48 17.37
CA ARG A 635 -21.62 -2.19 17.38
C ARG A 635 -23.11 -2.31 17.08
N ARG A 636 -23.52 -3.09 16.09
CA ARG A 636 -24.95 -3.27 15.74
C ARG A 636 -25.73 -3.92 16.88
N ARG A 637 -25.12 -4.88 17.57
CA ARG A 637 -25.68 -5.53 18.77
C ARG A 637 -25.80 -4.54 19.94
N PHE A 638 -24.84 -3.64 20.10
CA PHE A 638 -24.75 -2.74 21.24
C PHE A 638 -25.66 -1.52 21.09
N GLN A 639 -26.62 -1.33 22.00
CA GLN A 639 -27.58 -0.22 21.94
C GLN A 639 -27.36 0.87 23.01
N ARG A 640 -26.32 0.73 23.85
CA ARG A 640 -25.93 1.72 24.86
C ARG A 640 -24.94 2.75 24.28
N ASP A 641 -24.32 3.53 25.15
CA ASP A 641 -23.55 4.70 24.74
C ASP A 641 -22.22 4.38 24.04
N VAL A 642 -21.99 5.04 22.91
CA VAL A 642 -20.73 5.00 22.17
C VAL A 642 -20.21 6.43 22.06
N VAL A 643 -19.10 6.71 22.73
CA VAL A 643 -18.45 8.02 22.78
C VAL A 643 -17.34 8.07 21.74
N ALA A 644 -17.46 8.95 20.75
CA ALA A 644 -16.40 9.25 19.78
C ALA A 644 -15.63 10.51 20.20
N ILE A 645 -14.33 10.38 20.46
CA ILE A 645 -13.46 11.47 20.88
C ILE A 645 -12.54 11.83 19.73
N ALA A 646 -12.76 12.99 19.11
CA ALA A 646 -11.95 13.49 18.01
C ALA A 646 -11.21 14.76 18.42
N GLY A 647 -10.05 15.02 17.81
CA GLY A 647 -9.24 16.18 18.18
C GLY A 647 -7.79 15.99 17.77
N THR A 648 -7.06 17.10 17.72
CA THR A 648 -5.60 17.07 17.53
C THR A 648 -4.84 16.77 18.80
N ALA A 649 -5.53 16.82 19.94
CA ALA A 649 -4.97 16.86 21.27
C ALA A 649 -5.99 16.33 22.30
N GLY A 650 -5.50 15.80 23.42
CA GLY A 650 -6.29 15.34 24.57
C GLY A 650 -7.32 14.22 24.35
N LYS A 651 -7.29 13.51 23.22
CA LYS A 651 -8.19 12.36 22.97
C LYS A 651 -8.01 11.26 24.03
N THR A 652 -6.77 10.80 24.20
CA THR A 652 -6.40 9.73 25.14
C THR A 652 -6.65 10.15 26.58
N THR A 653 -6.30 11.39 26.94
CA THR A 653 -6.56 11.95 28.27
C THR A 653 -8.06 11.98 28.57
N THR A 654 -8.88 12.49 27.65
CA THR A 654 -10.34 12.52 27.84
C THR A 654 -10.93 11.10 27.86
N ALA A 655 -10.42 10.16 27.06
CA ALA A 655 -10.85 8.76 27.09
C ALA A 655 -10.58 8.13 28.46
N ALA A 656 -9.36 8.28 28.97
CA ALA A 656 -8.95 7.77 30.28
C ALA A 656 -9.77 8.39 31.42
N MET A 657 -10.03 9.70 31.37
CA MET A 657 -10.88 10.38 32.35
C MET A 657 -12.32 9.84 32.33
N ILE A 658 -12.90 9.58 31.15
CA ILE A 658 -14.24 8.95 31.05
C ILE A 658 -14.21 7.52 31.61
N GLN A 659 -13.17 6.73 31.31
CA GLN A 659 -13.01 5.38 31.85
C GLN A 659 -12.94 5.40 33.38
N HIS A 660 -12.15 6.31 33.96
CA HIS A 660 -12.04 6.48 35.41
C HIS A 660 -13.39 6.82 36.04
N LEU A 661 -14.11 7.80 35.49
CA LEU A 661 -15.42 8.21 36.01
C LEU A 661 -16.48 7.10 35.95
N LEU A 662 -16.40 6.21 34.96
CA LEU A 662 -17.24 5.01 34.86
C LEU A 662 -16.81 3.93 35.86
N ALA A 663 -15.50 3.72 36.04
CA ALA A 663 -14.94 2.74 36.96
C ALA A 663 -15.29 3.05 38.43
N GLU A 664 -15.21 4.32 38.85
CA GLU A 664 -15.62 4.78 40.18
C GLU A 664 -17.11 4.50 40.49
N GLN A 665 -17.90 4.21 39.45
CA GLN A 665 -19.32 3.89 39.54
C GLN A 665 -19.61 2.42 39.17
N ASN A 666 -18.59 1.56 39.14
CA ASN A 666 -18.67 0.14 38.77
C ASN A 666 -19.35 -0.10 37.42
N GLN A 667 -19.15 0.82 36.46
CA GLN A 667 -19.70 0.71 35.12
C GLN A 667 -18.63 0.19 34.15
N PRO A 668 -18.75 -1.05 33.62
CA PRO A 668 -17.76 -1.60 32.70
C PRO A 668 -17.78 -0.85 31.36
N CYS A 669 -16.61 -0.66 30.74
CA CYS A 669 -16.53 -0.06 29.41
C CYS A 669 -15.40 -0.66 28.59
N VAL A 670 -15.47 -0.46 27.27
CA VAL A 670 -14.38 -0.78 26.34
C VAL A 670 -13.86 0.50 25.73
N ALA A 671 -12.54 0.68 25.76
CA ALA A 671 -11.90 1.85 25.20
C ALA A 671 -10.83 1.49 24.15
N THR A 672 -10.52 2.46 23.29
CA THR A 672 -9.36 2.39 22.40
C THR A 672 -8.09 2.14 23.22
N VAL A 673 -7.23 1.24 22.76
CA VAL A 673 -5.95 0.92 23.42
C VAL A 673 -4.81 1.55 22.61
N GLN A 674 -4.05 2.45 23.24
CA GLN A 674 -2.93 3.17 22.61
C GLN A 674 -3.37 3.88 21.30
N ASN A 675 -2.49 3.97 20.31
CA ASN A 675 -2.71 4.70 19.05
C ASN A 675 -3.62 3.96 18.04
N HIS A 676 -4.63 3.22 18.51
CA HIS A 676 -5.62 2.56 17.65
C HIS A 676 -6.78 3.50 17.30
N ASP A 677 -6.45 4.75 16.98
CA ASP A 677 -7.40 5.79 16.57
C ASP A 677 -7.57 5.87 15.03
N SER A 678 -6.90 4.97 14.31
CA SER A 678 -6.92 4.89 12.85
C SER A 678 -8.25 4.38 12.30
N ARG A 679 -8.36 4.39 10.96
CA ARG A 679 -9.49 3.81 10.20
C ARG A 679 -9.80 2.38 10.61
N VAL A 680 -8.77 1.60 10.94
CA VAL A 680 -8.87 0.20 11.37
C VAL A 680 -9.11 0.12 12.87
N GLY A 681 -8.34 0.90 13.65
CA GLY A 681 -8.31 0.80 15.11
C GLY A 681 -9.66 1.05 15.80
N ALA A 682 -10.45 2.00 15.31
CA ALA A 682 -11.77 2.30 15.87
C ALA A 682 -12.74 1.11 15.72
N GLN A 683 -12.71 0.43 14.57
CA GLN A 683 -13.58 -0.72 14.29
C GLN A 683 -13.13 -1.94 15.08
N VAL A 684 -11.83 -2.26 15.05
CA VAL A 684 -11.29 -3.41 15.80
C VAL A 684 -11.43 -3.23 17.32
N THR A 685 -11.42 -2.00 17.83
CA THR A 685 -11.68 -1.77 19.25
C THR A 685 -13.04 -2.32 19.68
N LEU A 686 -14.07 -2.14 18.85
CA LEU A 686 -15.43 -2.64 19.11
C LEU A 686 -15.53 -4.16 18.99
N ALA A 687 -14.56 -4.83 18.35
CA ALA A 687 -14.56 -6.29 18.27
C ALA A 687 -14.35 -6.96 19.64
N SER A 688 -13.95 -6.21 20.66
CA SER A 688 -13.90 -6.66 22.05
C SER A 688 -15.04 -6.09 22.91
N LEU A 689 -16.13 -5.57 22.33
CA LEU A 689 -17.22 -4.93 23.08
C LEU A 689 -18.21 -5.98 23.65
N PRO A 690 -18.19 -6.27 24.97
CA PRO A 690 -19.09 -7.24 25.57
C PRO A 690 -20.51 -6.69 25.67
N ARG A 691 -21.48 -7.58 25.89
CA ARG A 691 -22.90 -7.23 26.01
C ARG A 691 -23.20 -6.47 27.31
N SER A 692 -22.44 -6.78 28.37
CA SER A 692 -22.54 -6.19 29.70
C SER A 692 -22.06 -4.74 29.76
N ALA A 693 -21.21 -4.29 28.82
CA ALA A 693 -20.59 -2.98 28.85
C ALA A 693 -21.63 -1.84 28.97
N ARG A 694 -21.31 -0.84 29.78
CA ARG A 694 -22.10 0.40 29.90
C ARG A 694 -21.88 1.34 28.73
N ALA A 695 -20.63 1.42 28.26
CA ALA A 695 -20.24 2.32 27.18
C ALA A 695 -19.05 1.78 26.37
N ALA A 696 -18.91 2.27 25.15
CA ALA A 696 -17.70 2.15 24.33
C ALA A 696 -17.07 3.53 24.11
N ILE A 697 -15.76 3.68 24.33
CA ILE A 697 -15.02 4.94 24.25
C ILE A 697 -14.01 4.84 23.12
N LEU A 698 -14.28 5.50 22.01
CA LEU A 698 -13.50 5.42 20.79
C LEU A 698 -12.72 6.70 20.56
N GLU A 699 -11.40 6.62 20.58
CA GLU A 699 -10.55 7.67 20.04
C GLU A 699 -10.60 7.63 18.51
N ILE A 700 -10.86 8.79 17.90
CA ILE A 700 -11.00 8.95 16.46
C ILE A 700 -9.91 9.90 15.95
N GLY A 701 -8.91 9.32 15.28
CA GLY A 701 -7.79 10.02 14.67
C GLY A 701 -8.18 10.75 13.39
N GLN A 702 -7.34 11.69 12.95
CA GLN A 702 -7.61 12.45 11.73
C GLN A 702 -7.66 11.57 10.48
N SER A 703 -6.83 10.52 10.42
CA SER A 703 -6.85 9.55 9.32
C SER A 703 -8.23 8.90 9.17
N ALA A 704 -8.89 8.60 10.29
CA ALA A 704 -10.23 8.00 10.34
C ALA A 704 -11.34 8.98 9.89
N LEU A 705 -11.12 10.29 10.08
CA LEU A 705 -12.03 11.35 9.64
C LEU A 705 -11.84 11.74 8.18
N TRP A 706 -10.66 11.52 7.58
CA TRP A 706 -10.34 11.93 6.21
C TRP A 706 -10.70 10.94 5.11
N ARG A 707 -11.39 9.85 5.44
CA ARG A 707 -11.88 8.89 4.44
C ARG A 707 -12.68 9.60 3.35
N ARG A 708 -12.41 9.22 2.10
CA ARG A 708 -13.09 9.80 0.92
C ARG A 708 -14.54 9.35 0.88
N GLU A 709 -14.78 8.11 1.31
CA GLU A 709 -16.06 7.42 1.42
C GLU A 709 -16.94 8.00 2.55
N GLY A 710 -16.32 8.64 3.55
CA GLY A 710 -16.99 9.16 4.75
C GLY A 710 -16.23 8.82 6.02
N PRO A 711 -16.30 9.66 7.09
CA PRO A 711 -15.56 9.41 8.32
C PRO A 711 -15.98 8.07 8.95
N VAL A 712 -15.07 7.40 9.66
CA VAL A 712 -15.37 6.10 10.32
C VAL A 712 -16.56 6.16 11.28
N THR A 713 -16.87 7.35 11.80
CA THR A 713 -18.03 7.58 12.65
C THR A 713 -19.34 7.22 11.96
N ARG A 714 -19.43 7.25 10.63
CA ARG A 714 -20.61 6.77 9.89
C ARG A 714 -20.80 5.26 9.92
N GLU A 715 -19.81 4.50 10.37
CA GLU A 715 -19.88 3.04 10.51
C GLU A 715 -19.99 2.64 11.98
N VAL A 716 -19.22 3.29 12.87
CA VAL A 716 -19.27 3.01 14.31
C VAL A 716 -20.44 3.70 15.03
N HIS A 717 -21.12 4.62 14.36
CA HIS A 717 -22.38 5.25 14.81
C HIS A 717 -22.37 5.70 16.28
N PRO A 718 -21.56 6.69 16.68
CA PRO A 718 -21.54 7.16 18.07
C PRO A 718 -22.90 7.73 18.53
N THR A 719 -23.19 7.61 19.83
CA THR A 719 -24.30 8.33 20.49
C THR A 719 -23.82 9.66 21.08
N ILE A 720 -22.53 9.78 21.39
CA ILE A 720 -21.92 11.00 21.90
C ILE A 720 -20.65 11.28 21.09
N ALA A 721 -20.46 12.52 20.65
CA ALA A 721 -19.24 12.94 19.96
C ALA A 721 -18.66 14.19 20.62
N VAL A 722 -17.36 14.15 20.93
CA VAL A 722 -16.70 15.21 21.70
C VAL A 722 -15.43 15.67 21.01
N ILE A 723 -15.14 16.97 21.13
CA ILE A 723 -13.87 17.58 20.69
C ILE A 723 -13.24 18.28 21.90
N PRO A 724 -12.23 17.69 22.57
CA PRO A 724 -11.63 18.31 23.74
C PRO A 724 -10.68 19.45 23.35
N HIS A 725 -9.89 19.27 22.28
CA HIS A 725 -8.87 20.24 21.84
C HIS A 725 -8.66 20.25 20.33
N LEU A 726 -8.35 21.44 19.80
CA LEU A 726 -7.96 21.66 18.40
C LEU A 726 -6.71 22.52 18.30
N GLY A 727 -5.84 22.13 17.37
CA GLY A 727 -4.60 22.79 17.02
C GLY A 727 -4.25 22.51 15.56
N LEU A 728 -3.09 22.96 15.10
CA LEU A 728 -2.66 22.74 13.72
C LEU A 728 -1.84 21.44 13.63
N THR A 729 -2.29 20.45 12.85
CA THR A 729 -1.61 19.14 12.69
C THR A 729 -1.63 18.67 11.24
N HIS A 730 -0.75 17.73 10.90
CA HIS A 730 -0.69 17.09 9.57
C HIS A 730 -0.63 18.10 8.42
N LEU A 731 0.40 18.95 8.53
CA LEU A 731 0.59 20.17 7.77
C LEU A 731 0.84 19.94 6.27
N ALA A 732 1.16 18.70 5.88
CA ALA A 732 1.17 18.27 4.48
C ALA A 732 -0.22 18.34 3.82
N ARG A 733 -1.30 18.30 4.61
CA ARG A 733 -2.69 18.25 4.11
C ARG A 733 -3.60 19.34 4.68
N VAL A 734 -3.25 19.93 5.82
CA VAL A 734 -4.02 20.95 6.53
C VAL A 734 -3.26 22.28 6.46
N ARG A 735 -3.89 23.34 5.92
CA ARG A 735 -3.25 24.64 5.70
C ARG A 735 -3.61 25.68 6.77
N SER A 736 -4.67 25.45 7.54
CA SER A 736 -5.14 26.40 8.56
C SER A 736 -5.83 25.70 9.75
N ILE A 737 -6.01 26.43 10.87
CA ILE A 737 -6.79 25.92 12.01
C ILE A 737 -8.26 25.69 11.65
N ARG A 738 -8.78 26.50 10.70
CA ARG A 738 -10.13 26.31 10.14
C ARG A 738 -10.21 24.99 9.36
N ASP A 739 -9.16 24.60 8.63
CA ASP A 739 -9.11 23.29 7.98
C ASP A 739 -9.12 22.16 9.00
N THR A 740 -8.35 22.28 10.11
CA THR A 740 -8.43 21.30 11.21
C THR A 740 -9.86 21.20 11.73
N ALA A 741 -10.50 22.33 12.05
CA ALA A 741 -11.86 22.37 12.58
C ALA A 741 -12.87 21.74 11.61
N HIS A 742 -12.77 22.06 10.31
CA HIS A 742 -13.58 21.45 9.26
C HIS A 742 -13.41 19.92 9.24
N TRP A 743 -12.17 19.41 9.23
CA TRP A 743 -11.96 17.96 9.17
C TRP A 743 -12.34 17.26 10.47
N THR A 744 -12.03 17.84 11.63
CA THR A 744 -12.36 17.27 12.94
C THR A 744 -13.86 17.25 13.19
N SER A 745 -14.59 18.30 12.79
CA SER A 745 -16.06 18.34 12.92
C SER A 745 -16.79 17.25 12.12
N ARG A 746 -16.12 16.56 11.19
CA ARG A 746 -16.68 15.37 10.53
C ARG A 746 -17.02 14.26 11.53
N VAL A 747 -16.46 14.28 12.76
CA VAL A 747 -16.83 13.34 13.83
C VAL A 747 -18.35 13.33 14.06
N PHE A 748 -19.00 14.49 13.99
CA PHE A 748 -20.44 14.65 14.21
C PHE A 748 -21.29 13.97 13.14
N GLN A 749 -20.77 13.78 11.92
CA GLN A 749 -21.53 13.19 10.80
C GLN A 749 -21.96 11.74 11.04
N GLY A 750 -21.38 11.07 12.03
CA GLY A 750 -21.72 9.69 12.39
C GLY A 750 -22.74 9.56 13.52
N LEU A 751 -23.12 10.67 14.18
CA LEU A 751 -24.07 10.63 15.29
C LEU A 751 -25.39 10.00 14.85
N ARG A 752 -25.90 9.06 15.64
CA ARG A 752 -27.19 8.37 15.39
C ARG A 752 -28.25 8.74 16.42
N GLY A 753 -29.51 8.74 15.97
CA GLY A 753 -30.68 8.91 16.84
C GLY A 753 -30.65 10.23 17.61
N ASN A 754 -30.88 10.17 18.92
CA ASN A 754 -30.80 11.31 19.84
C ASN A 754 -29.34 11.70 20.20
N GLY A 755 -28.43 11.65 19.24
CA GLY A 755 -26.99 11.82 19.46
C GLY A 755 -26.63 13.19 20.04
N THR A 756 -25.67 13.22 20.97
CA THR A 756 -25.20 14.43 21.65
C THR A 756 -23.82 14.87 21.15
N ALA A 757 -23.68 16.12 20.73
CA ALA A 757 -22.38 16.75 20.49
C ALA A 757 -21.92 17.55 21.72
N ILE A 758 -20.64 17.47 22.08
CA ILE A 758 -20.04 18.19 23.21
C ILE A 758 -18.88 19.08 22.73
N LEU A 759 -18.95 20.37 23.06
CA LEU A 759 -18.00 21.40 22.62
C LEU A 759 -17.66 22.38 23.75
N GLY A 760 -16.38 22.71 23.91
CA GLY A 760 -15.93 23.78 24.81
C GLY A 760 -15.78 25.11 24.07
N ASP A 761 -16.13 26.23 24.71
CA ASP A 761 -16.01 27.57 24.09
C ASP A 761 -14.56 28.06 23.90
N HIS A 762 -13.59 27.37 24.52
CA HIS A 762 -12.15 27.58 24.32
C HIS A 762 -11.65 27.09 22.96
N LEU A 763 -12.44 26.26 22.25
CA LEU A 763 -12.02 25.70 20.98
C LEU A 763 -11.90 26.80 19.91
N PRO A 764 -10.79 26.84 19.13
CA PRO A 764 -10.71 27.72 17.97
C PRO A 764 -11.81 27.36 16.97
N CYS A 765 -12.33 28.38 16.28
CA CYS A 765 -13.47 28.25 15.35
C CYS A 765 -14.74 27.70 16.03
N PHE A 766 -14.95 27.94 17.33
CA PHE A 766 -16.09 27.45 18.11
C PHE A 766 -17.43 27.62 17.40
N ASP A 767 -17.73 28.81 16.86
CA ASP A 767 -19.04 29.07 16.25
C ASP A 767 -19.27 28.22 14.98
N GLU A 768 -18.21 27.89 14.23
CA GLU A 768 -18.29 27.00 13.06
C GLU A 768 -18.49 25.54 13.47
N LEU A 769 -17.79 25.11 14.52
CA LEU A 769 -17.98 23.79 15.12
C LEU A 769 -19.39 23.62 15.67
N LEU A 770 -19.91 24.65 16.37
CA LEU A 770 -21.26 24.66 16.92
C LEU A 770 -22.31 24.56 15.81
N ARG A 771 -22.17 25.34 14.72
CA ARG A 771 -23.05 25.21 13.53
C ARG A 771 -23.00 23.81 12.93
N THR A 772 -21.83 23.17 12.91
CA THR A 772 -21.68 21.82 12.36
C THR A 772 -22.25 20.74 13.29
N ALA A 773 -22.05 20.88 14.59
CA ALA A 773 -22.67 20.04 15.60
C ALA A 773 -24.21 20.10 15.51
N ASN A 774 -24.79 21.30 15.47
CA ASN A 774 -26.25 21.50 15.39
C ASN A 774 -26.88 20.95 14.10
N ARG A 775 -26.10 20.73 13.03
CA ARG A 775 -26.59 20.09 11.80
C ARG A 775 -26.68 18.57 11.90
N HIS A 776 -25.98 17.95 12.85
CA HIS A 776 -25.83 16.50 12.91
C HIS A 776 -26.25 15.88 14.26
N ALA A 777 -26.24 16.65 15.34
CA ALA A 777 -26.62 16.20 16.67
C ALA A 777 -28.07 16.59 16.98
N ALA A 778 -28.79 15.71 17.68
CA ALA A 778 -30.11 16.04 18.22
C ALA A 778 -30.00 16.99 19.41
N ARG A 779 -28.89 16.90 20.16
CA ARG A 779 -28.59 17.77 21.29
C ARG A 779 -27.14 18.24 21.23
N THR A 780 -26.90 19.52 21.52
CA THR A 780 -25.55 20.07 21.67
C THR A 780 -25.36 20.58 23.09
N LEU A 781 -24.36 20.05 23.80
CA LEU A 781 -23.98 20.49 25.14
C LEU A 781 -22.67 21.27 25.05
N THR A 782 -22.73 22.55 25.40
CA THR A 782 -21.56 23.43 25.43
C THR A 782 -21.06 23.62 26.86
N TYR A 783 -19.76 23.79 27.06
CA TYR A 783 -19.18 24.17 28.34
C TYR A 783 -18.20 25.34 28.21
N GLY A 784 -18.12 26.18 29.23
CA GLY A 784 -17.19 27.31 29.25
C GLY A 784 -17.74 28.57 29.90
N THR A 785 -17.09 29.70 29.67
CA THR A 785 -17.36 30.98 30.36
C THR A 785 -18.51 31.79 29.72
N ARG A 786 -18.90 31.48 28.48
CA ARG A 786 -19.97 32.20 27.77
C ARG A 786 -21.31 32.15 28.53
N PRO A 787 -22.11 33.23 28.50
CA PRO A 787 -23.38 33.31 29.25
C PRO A 787 -24.39 32.20 28.91
N HIS A 788 -24.38 31.73 27.65
CA HIS A 788 -25.30 30.70 27.13
C HIS A 788 -24.66 29.30 27.04
N ALA A 789 -23.51 29.07 27.69
CA ALA A 789 -22.95 27.73 27.78
C ALA A 789 -23.87 26.83 28.63
N ALA A 790 -24.15 25.62 28.16
CA ALA A 790 -25.01 24.67 28.89
C ALA A 790 -24.39 24.32 30.27
N PHE A 791 -23.07 24.15 30.31
CA PHE A 791 -22.28 24.03 31.53
C PHE A 791 -21.43 25.29 31.69
N ARG A 792 -21.92 26.24 32.48
CA ARG A 792 -21.29 27.55 32.65
C ARG A 792 -20.21 27.53 33.72
N LEU A 793 -19.00 27.85 33.33
CA LEU A 793 -17.82 28.00 34.18
C LEU A 793 -17.90 29.35 34.90
N LEU A 794 -18.05 29.31 36.22
CA LEU A 794 -18.21 30.51 37.06
C LEU A 794 -16.88 30.98 37.66
N ASP A 795 -16.01 30.05 38.04
CA ASP A 795 -14.71 30.34 38.67
C ASP A 795 -13.75 29.16 38.43
N VAL A 796 -12.48 29.46 38.21
CA VAL A 796 -11.39 28.47 38.12
C VAL A 796 -10.20 29.03 38.89
N LYS A 797 -9.79 28.33 39.96
CA LYS A 797 -8.69 28.75 40.82
C LYS A 797 -7.72 27.61 41.05
N GLU A 798 -6.45 27.89 40.85
CA GLU A 798 -5.39 26.97 41.25
C GLU A 798 -5.28 26.93 42.78
N THR A 799 -5.07 25.73 43.31
CA THR A 799 -4.92 25.46 44.74
C THR A 799 -3.72 24.53 44.95
N PRO A 800 -3.20 24.41 46.19
CA PRO A 800 -2.18 23.42 46.50
C PRO A 800 -2.56 21.99 46.07
N ALA A 801 -3.84 21.63 46.18
CA ALA A 801 -4.39 20.33 45.82
C ALA A 801 -4.75 20.18 44.31
N GLY A 802 -4.45 21.17 43.45
CA GLY A 802 -4.71 21.13 42.02
C GLY A 802 -5.51 22.34 41.52
N THR A 803 -6.66 22.12 40.91
CA THR A 803 -7.55 23.19 40.42
C THR A 803 -8.95 23.00 41.00
N ARG A 804 -9.48 24.07 41.61
CA ARG A 804 -10.87 24.17 42.05
C ARG A 804 -11.70 24.85 40.97
N ILE A 805 -12.83 24.26 40.60
CA ILE A 805 -13.72 24.74 39.54
C ILE A 805 -15.13 24.92 40.10
N LEU A 806 -15.76 26.08 39.86
CA LEU A 806 -17.19 26.29 40.08
C LEU A 806 -17.93 26.21 38.75
N LEU A 807 -18.83 25.24 38.63
CA LEU A 807 -19.55 24.92 37.39
C LEU A 807 -21.06 24.95 37.62
N ARG A 808 -21.80 25.72 36.82
CA ARG A 808 -23.27 25.71 36.80
C ARG A 808 -23.77 24.80 35.68
N PRO A 809 -24.39 23.65 35.99
CA PRO A 809 -24.97 22.78 34.98
C PRO A 809 -26.27 23.34 34.38
N PRO A 810 -26.82 22.72 33.30
CA PRO A 810 -28.07 23.15 32.69
C PRO A 810 -29.27 23.04 33.65
N GLN A 811 -29.19 22.08 34.59
CA GLN A 811 -30.22 21.75 35.56
C GLN A 811 -29.54 21.40 36.89
N GLY A 812 -30.08 21.87 38.01
CA GLY A 812 -29.56 21.61 39.35
C GLY A 812 -28.73 22.76 39.95
N ARG A 813 -28.07 22.49 41.08
CA ARG A 813 -27.27 23.47 41.83
C ARG A 813 -25.87 23.61 41.25
N THR A 814 -25.22 24.75 41.47
CA THR A 814 -23.81 24.96 41.17
C THR A 814 -22.95 23.90 41.85
N LEU A 815 -22.01 23.31 41.12
CA LEU A 815 -21.09 22.29 41.57
C LEU A 815 -19.71 22.89 41.84
N ALA A 816 -19.07 22.43 42.91
CA ALA A 816 -17.66 22.66 43.16
C ALA A 816 -16.89 21.38 42.83
N LEU A 817 -15.96 21.46 41.88
CA LEU A 817 -15.13 20.35 41.44
C LEU A 817 -13.70 20.58 41.96
N GLN A 818 -13.04 19.51 42.36
CA GLN A 818 -11.61 19.50 42.62
C GLN A 818 -10.95 18.58 41.60
N LEU A 819 -9.97 19.10 40.87
CA LEU A 819 -9.18 18.35 39.91
C LEU A 819 -7.72 18.32 40.38
N PRO A 820 -7.06 17.17 40.55
CA PRO A 820 -5.66 17.09 40.97
C PRO A 820 -4.70 17.36 39.78
N ALA A 821 -4.91 18.49 39.09
CA ALA A 821 -4.10 18.96 37.98
C ALA A 821 -4.08 20.49 37.96
N ARG A 822 -2.97 21.09 37.53
CA ARG A 822 -2.78 22.54 37.37
C ARG A 822 -2.48 22.90 35.90
N SER A 823 -3.37 22.49 35.01
CA SER A 823 -3.22 22.75 33.57
C SER A 823 -4.58 23.08 32.96
N PRO A 824 -4.72 24.23 32.26
CA PRO A 824 -5.94 24.57 31.53
C PRO A 824 -6.37 23.47 30.55
N GLY A 825 -5.41 22.83 29.87
CA GLY A 825 -5.67 21.73 28.94
C GLY A 825 -6.32 20.52 29.64
N LEU A 826 -5.82 20.15 30.83
CA LEU A 826 -6.39 19.07 31.64
C LEU A 826 -7.75 19.44 32.22
N VAL A 827 -7.97 20.70 32.60
CA VAL A 827 -9.27 21.22 33.03
C VAL A 827 -10.31 21.04 31.92
N HIS A 828 -10.01 21.45 30.68
CA HIS A 828 -10.93 21.28 29.55
C HIS A 828 -11.19 19.80 29.22
N SER A 829 -10.15 18.94 29.24
CA SER A 829 -10.34 17.50 29.06
C SER A 829 -11.21 16.87 30.14
N ALA A 830 -11.07 17.31 31.40
CA ALA A 830 -11.85 16.82 32.52
C ALA A 830 -13.30 17.31 32.49
N LEU A 831 -13.54 18.57 32.14
CA LEU A 831 -14.89 19.10 31.91
C LEU A 831 -15.56 18.38 30.73
N CYS A 832 -14.82 18.12 29.64
CA CYS A 832 -15.32 17.33 28.51
C CYS A 832 -15.75 15.91 28.95
N ALA A 833 -14.96 15.26 29.81
CA ALA A 833 -15.28 13.95 30.37
C ALA A 833 -16.51 13.98 31.28
N LEU A 834 -16.62 14.99 32.17
CA LEU A 834 -17.79 15.20 33.04
C LEU A 834 -19.08 15.39 32.22
N VAL A 835 -19.03 16.23 31.18
CA VAL A 835 -20.20 16.47 30.31
C VAL A 835 -20.55 15.23 29.50
N ALA A 836 -19.56 14.42 29.09
CA ALA A 836 -19.82 13.14 28.44
C ALA A 836 -20.49 12.13 29.39
N ALA A 837 -20.04 12.05 30.64
CA ALA A 837 -20.68 11.25 31.68
C ALA A 837 -22.12 11.68 31.95
N TYR A 838 -22.37 12.99 32.06
CA TYR A 838 -23.73 13.53 32.15
C TYR A 838 -24.58 13.18 30.92
N ALA A 839 -24.01 13.27 29.70
CA ALA A 839 -24.72 12.94 28.48
C ALA A 839 -25.11 11.46 28.39
N MET A 840 -24.31 10.57 29.00
CA MET A 840 -24.64 9.16 29.19
C MET A 840 -25.72 8.95 30.28
N GLY A 841 -26.06 9.96 31.07
CA GLY A 841 -27.06 9.87 32.15
C GLY A 841 -26.48 9.47 33.51
N LEU A 842 -25.18 9.63 33.73
CA LEU A 842 -24.58 9.45 35.06
C LEU A 842 -24.99 10.59 35.99
N GLU A 843 -25.11 10.29 37.28
CA GLU A 843 -25.50 11.28 38.29
C GLU A 843 -24.40 12.34 38.45
N LEU A 844 -24.75 13.59 38.17
CA LEU A 844 -23.78 14.67 38.06
C LEU A 844 -23.04 14.97 39.39
N PRO A 845 -23.69 15.02 40.58
CA PRO A 845 -22.99 15.22 41.84
C PRO A 845 -21.97 14.12 42.16
N ARG A 846 -22.34 12.84 41.92
CA ARG A 846 -21.42 11.71 42.12
C ARG A 846 -20.23 11.78 41.17
N THR A 847 -20.49 12.05 39.89
CA THR A 847 -19.45 12.16 38.86
C THR A 847 -18.51 13.35 39.14
N ALA A 848 -19.07 14.47 39.61
CA ALA A 848 -18.32 15.64 40.04
C ALA A 848 -17.38 15.34 41.22
N SER A 849 -17.85 14.59 42.21
CA SER A 849 -17.03 14.15 43.35
C SER A 849 -15.87 13.25 42.90
N ALA A 850 -16.14 12.30 42.01
CA ALA A 850 -15.15 11.39 41.44
C ALA A 850 -14.04 12.11 40.63
N MET A 851 -14.23 13.37 40.23
CA MET A 851 -13.17 14.15 39.59
C MET A 851 -11.95 14.37 40.49
N ALA A 852 -12.14 14.37 41.83
CA ALA A 852 -11.05 14.52 42.79
C ALA A 852 -10.12 13.29 42.83
N SER A 853 -10.64 12.10 42.48
CA SER A 853 -9.86 10.85 42.41
C SER A 853 -9.23 10.63 41.04
N LEU A 854 -9.49 11.51 40.05
CA LEU A 854 -8.87 11.42 38.73
C LEU A 854 -7.36 11.42 38.89
N ARG A 855 -6.74 10.28 38.64
CA ARG A 855 -5.32 10.23 38.33
C ARG A 855 -5.23 10.69 36.88
N PRO A 856 -4.51 11.78 36.54
CA PRO A 856 -4.20 12.08 35.14
C PRO A 856 -3.31 10.95 34.59
N GLN A 857 -3.90 9.80 34.28
CA GLN A 857 -3.27 8.69 33.61
C GLN A 857 -3.52 8.83 32.11
N GLY A 858 -2.43 8.69 31.37
CA GLY A 858 -2.31 9.02 29.95
C GLY A 858 -0.82 9.09 29.66
N ASP A 859 -0.26 7.91 29.41
CA ASP A 859 1.16 7.52 29.38
C ASP A 859 1.94 8.16 28.22
N GLY A 860 1.90 9.49 28.12
CA GLY A 860 2.76 10.28 27.26
C GLY A 860 4.11 10.51 27.90
N LEU A 861 4.16 11.01 29.14
CA LEU A 861 5.40 11.23 29.89
C LEU A 861 5.55 10.19 31.01
N ARG A 862 6.40 9.18 30.79
CA ARG A 862 6.81 8.22 31.82
C ARG A 862 7.83 8.89 32.73
N HIS A 863 7.51 9.00 34.02
CA HIS A 863 8.41 9.56 35.02
C HIS A 863 9.25 8.45 35.65
N THR A 864 10.56 8.66 35.67
CA THR A 864 11.54 7.81 36.36
C THR A 864 12.44 8.74 37.17
N SER A 865 12.50 8.53 38.48
CA SER A 865 13.53 9.16 39.31
C SER A 865 14.79 8.30 39.28
N LEU A 866 15.94 8.93 39.09
CA LEU A 866 17.25 8.30 39.08
C LEU A 866 18.05 8.84 40.27
N ASP A 867 18.57 7.91 41.09
CA ASP A 867 19.45 8.21 42.22
C ASP A 867 20.82 7.56 41.95
N GLY A 868 21.88 8.36 41.97
CA GLY A 868 23.23 7.86 41.69
C GLY A 868 24.28 8.98 41.78
N ASP A 869 25.49 8.63 42.22
CA ASP A 869 26.60 9.58 42.38
C ASP A 869 26.24 10.85 43.20
N GLY A 870 25.48 10.65 44.29
CA GLY A 870 25.03 11.73 45.19
C GLY A 870 23.99 12.69 44.60
N ARG A 871 23.43 12.38 43.43
CA ARG A 871 22.46 13.22 42.70
C ARG A 871 21.10 12.52 42.58
N HIS A 872 20.04 13.31 42.67
CA HIS A 872 18.66 12.92 42.37
C HIS A 872 18.20 13.64 41.09
N VAL A 873 17.79 12.90 40.07
CA VAL A 873 17.35 13.46 38.78
C VAL A 873 15.99 12.90 38.40
N ASP A 874 15.06 13.78 38.03
CA ASP A 874 13.73 13.38 37.55
C ASP A 874 13.69 13.35 36.02
N VAL A 875 13.48 12.17 35.44
CA VAL A 875 13.42 11.96 33.99
C VAL A 875 11.99 11.68 33.54
N TYR A 876 11.52 12.44 32.55
CA TYR A 876 10.24 12.29 31.89
C TYR A 876 10.44 11.85 30.43
N GLU A 877 10.01 10.66 30.06
CA GLU A 877 10.13 10.13 28.69
C GLU A 877 8.81 10.17 27.92
N ASP A 878 8.80 10.63 26.67
CA ASP A 878 7.66 10.53 25.75
C ASP A 878 8.09 10.07 24.36
N ASP A 879 7.48 8.97 23.88
CA ASP A 879 7.85 8.30 22.62
C ASP A 879 7.15 8.83 21.36
N GLY A 880 6.24 9.81 21.51
CA GLY A 880 5.55 10.44 20.39
C GLY A 880 6.47 11.28 19.48
N THR A 881 6.50 11.02 18.19
CA THR A 881 7.32 11.81 17.25
C THR A 881 6.60 13.05 16.72
N GLY A 882 5.30 13.21 17.00
CA GLY A 882 4.49 14.31 16.47
C GLY A 882 4.75 15.65 17.15
N PHE A 883 4.77 16.74 16.37
CA PHE A 883 4.90 18.13 16.86
C PHE A 883 3.99 18.47 18.06
N ASN A 884 2.71 18.09 18.03
CA ASN A 884 1.78 18.35 19.14
C ASN A 884 2.00 17.44 20.36
N SER A 885 2.53 16.23 20.19
CA SER A 885 2.92 15.39 21.33
C SER A 885 4.04 16.07 22.10
N LEU A 886 5.01 16.67 21.39
CA LEU A 886 6.04 17.49 22.01
C LEU A 886 5.45 18.74 22.69
N LEU A 887 4.51 19.47 22.06
CA LEU A 887 3.87 20.62 22.71
C LEU A 887 3.19 20.24 24.04
N HIS A 888 2.44 19.14 24.07
CA HIS A 888 1.84 18.67 25.32
C HIS A 888 2.88 18.24 26.35
N ALA A 889 3.96 17.58 25.91
CA ALA A 889 5.04 17.20 26.82
C ALA A 889 5.66 18.45 27.47
N LEU A 890 5.88 19.50 26.68
CA LEU A 890 6.39 20.79 27.16
C LEU A 890 5.38 21.51 28.07
N GLU A 891 4.09 21.53 27.74
CA GLU A 891 3.04 22.09 28.60
C GLU A 891 2.93 21.36 29.94
N ARG A 892 3.07 20.03 29.94
CA ARG A 892 3.12 19.24 31.18
C ARG A 892 4.35 19.58 32.00
N LEU A 893 5.52 19.62 31.36
CA LEU A 893 6.78 19.97 32.00
C LEU A 893 6.75 21.38 32.59
N ALA A 894 6.08 22.33 31.92
CA ALA A 894 5.88 23.70 32.40
C ALA A 894 5.16 23.72 33.77
N GLY A 895 4.16 22.85 33.94
CA GLY A 895 3.37 22.74 35.17
C GLY A 895 4.08 22.06 36.35
N ILE A 896 5.27 21.49 36.14
CA ILE A 896 6.07 20.88 37.21
C ILE A 896 6.83 21.99 37.95
N PRO A 897 6.61 22.17 39.28
CA PRO A 897 7.35 23.15 40.07
C PRO A 897 8.84 22.81 40.03
N ALA A 898 9.67 23.74 39.57
CA ALA A 898 11.11 23.51 39.49
C ALA A 898 11.79 23.66 40.85
N GLY A 899 11.25 24.46 41.78
CA GLY A 899 11.88 24.69 43.09
C GLY A 899 13.30 25.26 43.05
N GLY A 900 13.75 25.77 41.88
CA GLY A 900 15.14 26.17 41.63
C GLY A 900 15.93 25.22 40.70
N ALA A 901 15.40 24.02 40.44
CA ALA A 901 15.99 23.04 39.51
C ALA A 901 16.01 23.52 38.06
N ARG A 902 17.03 23.08 37.32
CA ARG A 902 17.15 23.31 35.88
C ARG A 902 16.33 22.28 35.11
N LYS A 903 15.60 22.75 34.09
CA LYS A 903 14.84 21.89 33.16
C LYS A 903 15.60 21.70 31.85
N ILE A 904 15.75 20.45 31.44
CA ILE A 904 16.58 19.99 30.32
C ILE A 904 15.67 19.28 29.31
N ALA A 905 15.83 19.56 28.02
CA ALA A 905 15.13 18.85 26.94
C ALA A 905 16.11 18.08 26.06
N VAL A 906 15.80 16.82 25.80
CA VAL A 906 16.52 15.90 24.92
C VAL A 906 15.56 15.50 23.79
N LEU A 907 15.80 16.00 22.58
CA LEU A 907 14.85 15.90 21.45
C LEU A 907 15.45 15.15 20.26
N GLY A 908 14.75 14.16 19.71
CA GLY A 908 15.19 13.45 18.49
C GLY A 908 14.06 12.85 17.64
N CYS A 909 14.31 12.72 16.33
CA CYS A 909 13.46 12.03 15.34
C CYS A 909 11.99 12.44 15.34
N LEU A 910 11.74 13.75 15.29
CA LEU A 910 10.40 14.35 15.29
C LEU A 910 9.86 14.56 13.86
N SER A 911 8.55 14.38 13.69
CA SER A 911 7.82 14.54 12.43
C SER A 911 6.59 15.47 12.60
N PRO A 912 6.35 16.41 11.66
CA PRO A 912 7.20 16.74 10.52
C PRO A 912 8.50 17.45 10.96
N GLY A 913 9.61 17.15 10.28
CA GLY A 913 10.89 17.86 10.44
C GLY A 913 10.94 19.21 9.71
N GLY A 914 12.10 19.86 9.72
CA GLY A 914 12.35 21.11 8.98
C GLY A 914 11.80 22.37 9.66
N GLU A 915 11.27 23.31 8.86
CA GLU A 915 10.81 24.66 9.30
C GLU A 915 9.78 24.64 10.45
N TRP A 916 9.11 23.51 10.66
CA TRP A 916 8.16 23.34 11.76
C TRP A 916 8.84 23.22 13.12
N LEU A 917 9.98 22.55 13.18
CA LEU A 917 10.73 22.39 14.43
C LEU A 917 11.24 23.75 14.92
N ALA A 918 11.55 24.68 14.01
CA ALA A 918 11.86 26.07 14.34
C ALA A 918 10.78 26.78 15.19
N ARG A 919 9.51 26.36 15.13
CA ARG A 919 8.41 26.92 15.93
C ARG A 919 8.41 26.45 17.40
N LEU A 920 9.29 25.54 17.79
CA LEU A 920 9.38 25.03 19.17
C LEU A 920 10.15 25.95 20.12
N ALA A 921 10.85 26.96 19.60
CA ALA A 921 11.62 27.89 20.42
C ALA A 921 10.77 28.54 21.53
N ASP A 922 9.59 29.07 21.18
CA ASP A 922 8.68 29.70 22.15
C ASP A 922 8.06 28.70 23.15
N PRO A 923 7.53 27.53 22.73
CA PRO A 923 7.12 26.47 23.65
C PRO A 923 8.21 26.02 24.63
N LEU A 924 9.45 25.82 24.17
CA LEU A 924 10.58 25.43 25.01
C LEU A 924 10.87 26.49 26.08
N ARG A 925 10.88 27.77 25.66
CA ARG A 925 11.06 28.91 26.58
C ARG A 925 9.93 29.00 27.62
N ARG A 926 8.67 28.83 27.19
CA ARG A 926 7.51 28.84 28.11
C ARG A 926 7.51 27.69 29.10
N ALA A 927 8.07 26.54 28.72
CA ALA A 927 8.24 25.41 29.62
C ALA A 927 9.36 25.61 30.66
N GLY A 928 10.13 26.71 30.55
CA GLY A 928 11.27 26.98 31.42
C GLY A 928 12.48 26.11 31.12
N ILE A 929 12.61 25.58 29.89
CA ILE A 929 13.77 24.81 29.47
C ILE A 929 14.99 25.73 29.42
N GLY A 930 16.03 25.37 30.16
CA GLY A 930 17.32 26.06 30.20
C GLY A 930 18.40 25.43 29.31
N TYR A 931 18.18 24.21 28.83
CA TYR A 931 19.16 23.47 28.03
C TYR A 931 18.48 22.48 27.07
N VAL A 932 18.93 22.43 25.81
CA VAL A 932 18.38 21.55 24.76
C VAL A 932 19.50 20.74 24.10
N ALA A 933 19.54 19.42 24.35
CA ALA A 933 20.33 18.46 23.56
C ALA A 933 19.48 17.88 22.43
N THR A 934 20.09 17.64 21.27
CA THR A 934 19.39 17.19 20.06
C THR A 934 20.05 15.97 19.45
N TYR A 935 19.25 15.10 18.84
CA TYR A 935 19.70 13.91 18.12
C TYR A 935 19.04 13.83 16.73
N GLY A 936 19.81 13.51 15.69
CA GLY A 936 19.34 13.29 14.32
C GLY A 936 19.21 14.54 13.44
N ASP A 937 19.56 14.40 12.16
CA ASP A 937 19.68 15.49 11.17
C ASP A 937 18.44 16.41 11.08
N GLU A 938 17.24 15.88 11.32
CA GLU A 938 16.01 16.67 11.30
C GLU A 938 16.00 17.81 12.33
N MET A 939 16.75 17.70 13.43
CA MET A 939 16.79 18.71 14.51
C MET A 939 17.56 19.98 14.12
N GLN A 940 18.33 19.98 13.02
CA GLN A 940 19.14 21.13 12.61
C GLN A 940 18.32 22.41 12.41
N ALA A 941 17.08 22.28 11.91
CA ALA A 941 16.19 23.41 11.72
C ALA A 941 15.75 24.09 13.04
N LEU A 942 15.57 23.33 14.12
CA LEU A 942 15.32 23.88 15.47
C LEU A 942 16.58 24.55 16.01
N ARG A 943 17.73 23.89 15.88
CA ARG A 943 19.01 24.41 16.37
C ARG A 943 19.33 25.79 15.79
N ALA A 944 19.05 26.00 14.51
CA ALA A 944 19.24 27.28 13.83
C ALA A 944 18.39 28.43 14.39
N ARG A 945 17.33 28.17 15.18
CA ARG A 945 16.43 29.18 15.78
C ARG A 945 16.53 29.32 17.29
N LEU A 946 17.12 28.35 17.99
CA LEU A 946 17.33 28.48 19.42
C LEU A 946 18.48 29.46 19.70
N PRO A 947 18.38 30.30 20.74
CA PRO A 947 19.50 31.12 21.18
C PRO A 947 20.65 30.23 21.67
N ALA A 948 21.89 30.65 21.45
CA ALA A 948 23.08 29.91 21.86
C ALA A 948 23.09 29.57 23.36
N SER A 949 22.45 30.39 24.19
CA SER A 949 22.31 30.18 25.64
C SER A 949 21.46 28.97 26.04
N LEU A 950 20.60 28.46 25.14
CA LEU A 950 19.77 27.26 25.37
C LEU A 950 20.31 26.02 24.65
N LEU A 951 21.31 26.18 23.79
CA LEU A 951 21.71 25.16 22.82
C LEU A 951 22.82 24.27 23.37
N GLY A 952 22.50 23.00 23.63
CA GLY A 952 23.49 21.95 23.91
C GLY A 952 24.05 21.31 22.63
N PRO A 953 24.91 20.28 22.76
CA PRO A 953 25.47 19.55 21.62
C PRO A 953 24.42 18.81 20.77
N HIS A 954 24.84 18.45 19.56
CA HIS A 954 24.11 17.58 18.65
C HIS A 954 24.78 16.21 18.60
N PHE A 955 23.99 15.14 18.54
CA PHE A 955 24.50 13.77 18.57
C PHE A 955 23.90 12.92 17.46
N ASP A 956 24.72 12.04 16.89
CA ASP A 956 24.31 11.02 15.92
C ASP A 956 24.18 9.62 16.54
N ALA A 957 24.55 9.48 17.82
CA ALA A 957 24.46 8.25 18.60
C ALA A 957 23.82 8.52 19.97
N GLY A 958 22.81 7.71 20.33
CA GLY A 958 22.09 7.81 21.60
C GLY A 958 22.96 7.49 22.82
N SER A 959 23.94 6.60 22.66
CA SER A 959 24.93 6.28 23.70
C SER A 959 25.78 7.51 24.07
N ALA A 960 26.33 8.22 23.08
CA ALA A 960 27.13 9.41 23.30
C ALA A 960 26.31 10.55 23.95
N LEU A 961 25.04 10.69 23.56
CA LEU A 961 24.12 11.63 24.21
C LEU A 961 23.91 11.28 25.68
N ALA A 962 23.68 10.00 25.99
CA ALA A 962 23.48 9.53 27.36
C ALA A 962 24.71 9.74 28.25
N ASP A 963 25.91 9.45 27.73
CA ASP A 963 27.17 9.65 28.45
C ASP A 963 27.39 11.15 28.75
N HIS A 964 27.12 12.05 27.78
CA HIS A 964 27.16 13.50 28.00
C HIS A 964 26.15 13.96 29.08
N LEU A 965 24.95 13.40 29.10
CA LEU A 965 23.97 13.71 30.14
C LEU A 965 24.48 13.29 31.53
N ALA A 966 25.07 12.11 31.66
CA ALA A 966 25.58 11.62 32.93
C ALA A 966 26.65 12.55 33.55
N GLU A 967 27.48 13.16 32.70
CA GLU A 967 28.51 14.13 33.12
C GLU A 967 27.94 15.52 33.46
N MET A 968 26.90 15.95 32.75
CA MET A 968 26.38 17.33 32.84
C MET A 968 25.24 17.52 33.86
N LEU A 969 24.51 16.45 34.17
CA LEU A 969 23.36 16.51 35.08
C LEU A 969 23.79 16.82 36.52
N ALA A 970 23.08 17.74 37.15
CA ALA A 970 23.25 18.14 38.54
C ALA A 970 22.10 17.60 39.41
N ASP A 971 22.28 17.67 40.73
CA ASP A 971 21.23 17.31 41.68
C ASP A 971 19.95 18.15 41.45
N GLN A 972 18.80 17.50 41.58
CA GLN A 972 17.45 18.00 41.32
C GLN A 972 17.11 18.32 39.86
N ASP A 973 17.98 18.06 38.88
CA ASP A 973 17.66 18.34 37.48
C ASP A 973 16.40 17.60 37.00
N ILE A 974 15.64 18.27 36.13
CA ILE A 974 14.43 17.73 35.50
C ILE A 974 14.68 17.55 34.00
N VAL A 975 14.64 16.32 33.51
CA VAL A 975 14.98 15.97 32.13
C VAL A 975 13.75 15.50 31.35
N LEU A 976 13.49 16.07 30.18
CA LEU A 976 12.51 15.58 29.21
C LEU A 976 13.24 14.84 28.08
N ILE A 977 12.99 13.54 27.91
CA ILE A 977 13.47 12.73 26.77
C ILE A 977 12.32 12.53 25.78
N LYS A 978 12.43 13.10 24.58
CA LYS A 978 11.41 13.06 23.53
C LYS A 978 11.95 12.48 22.23
N GLY A 979 11.47 11.32 21.83
CA GLY A 979 11.82 10.69 20.55
C GLY A 979 11.34 9.24 20.45
N PRO A 980 11.40 8.61 19.26
CA PRO A 980 10.77 7.31 19.01
C PRO A 980 11.38 6.16 19.83
N ARG A 981 10.55 5.15 20.14
CA ARG A 981 11.02 3.86 20.67
C ARG A 981 11.12 2.81 19.55
N GLY A 982 12.30 2.22 19.39
CA GLY A 982 12.54 1.00 18.60
C GLY A 982 12.87 1.18 17.10
N GLN A 983 12.99 2.41 16.60
CA GLN A 983 13.43 2.67 15.21
C GLN A 983 14.88 3.20 15.12
N THR A 984 15.46 3.65 16.23
CA THR A 984 16.82 4.17 16.37
C THR A 984 17.41 3.77 17.73
N ASP A 985 18.70 3.99 17.95
CA ASP A 985 19.36 3.78 19.25
C ASP A 985 18.97 4.82 20.32
N PHE A 986 18.15 5.82 19.96
CA PHE A 986 17.60 6.84 20.86
C PHE A 986 16.86 6.24 22.07
N CYS A 987 16.21 5.08 21.93
CA CYS A 987 15.55 4.43 23.06
C CYS A 987 16.51 3.86 24.12
N GLY A 988 17.81 3.79 23.81
CA GLY A 988 18.86 3.37 24.74
C GLY A 988 19.31 4.45 25.72
N ILE A 989 18.88 5.71 25.56
CA ILE A 989 19.36 6.84 26.37
C ILE A 989 19.09 6.63 27.86
N LEU A 990 17.84 6.36 28.26
CA LEU A 990 17.51 6.21 29.68
C LEU A 990 18.20 4.98 30.33
N PRO A 991 18.16 3.77 29.73
CA PRO A 991 18.90 2.63 30.29
C PRO A 991 20.39 2.90 30.47
N ARG A 992 21.04 3.55 29.50
CA ARG A 992 22.47 3.89 29.56
C ARG A 992 22.76 4.97 30.60
N LEU A 993 21.92 6.02 30.66
CA LEU A 993 22.05 7.08 31.65
C LEU A 993 21.93 6.52 33.08
N LYS A 994 20.95 5.64 33.30
CA LYS A 994 20.78 4.95 34.58
C LYS A 994 22.04 4.17 34.97
N GLN A 995 22.56 3.36 34.05
CA GLN A 995 23.80 2.61 34.27
C GLN A 995 24.96 3.54 34.64
N ARG A 996 25.14 4.67 33.95
CA ARG A 996 26.25 5.61 34.20
C ARG A 996 26.16 6.35 35.53
N LEU A 997 24.96 6.63 36.02
CA LEU A 997 24.77 7.24 37.34
C LEU A 997 24.96 6.22 38.48
N GLU A 998 24.76 4.92 38.20
CA GLU A 998 24.99 3.83 39.16
C GLU A 998 26.47 3.38 39.22
N GLU A 999 27.24 3.55 38.14
CA GLU A 999 28.68 3.24 38.07
C GLU A 999 29.53 4.32 38.80
N ARG A 1000 30.04 4.02 40.00
CA ARG A 1000 31.03 4.87 40.73
C ARG A 1000 32.21 5.26 39.81
N PRO A 1001 32.74 6.50 39.87
CA PRO A 1001 34.13 6.72 39.52
C PRO A 1001 34.99 5.91 40.50
N ALA A 1002 35.87 5.04 39.98
CA ALA A 1002 36.88 4.42 40.81
C ALA A 1002 37.84 5.51 41.31
N ASP A 1003 38.02 5.58 42.63
CA ASP A 1003 39.07 6.40 43.24
C ASP A 1003 40.43 6.07 42.60
N GLU A 1004 41.10 7.09 42.08
CA GLU A 1004 42.53 7.08 41.78
C GLU A 1004 43.34 7.01 43.09
N ALA A 1005 43.25 5.89 43.80
CA ALA A 1005 44.20 5.56 44.86
C ALA A 1005 44.21 4.05 45.04
N THR A 1006 45.40 3.47 44.91
CA THR A 1006 45.78 2.06 45.17
C THR A 1006 45.96 1.19 43.93
N THR A 1007 46.99 1.49 43.14
CA THR A 1007 47.76 0.43 42.43
C THR A 1007 49.06 0.22 43.18
N GLN A 1008 49.02 -0.66 44.18
CA GLN A 1008 50.23 -1.29 44.73
C GLN A 1008 49.84 -2.67 45.26
N TYR A 1009 50.61 -3.68 44.83
CA TYR A 1009 50.48 -5.13 45.11
C TYR A 1009 49.33 -5.81 44.32
N ALA A 1010 49.55 -6.77 43.42
CA ALA A 1010 50.52 -7.85 43.44
C ALA A 1010 50.93 -8.29 42.01
N LEU A 1011 52.24 -8.27 41.76
CA LEU A 1011 52.94 -9.14 40.80
C LEU A 1011 53.82 -10.05 41.66
N MET A 1012 53.42 -11.32 41.76
CA MET A 1012 54.10 -12.51 42.31
C MET A 1012 52.95 -13.51 42.56
N ASP A 1013 52.87 -14.74 42.05
CA ASP A 1013 53.89 -15.63 41.49
C ASP A 1013 53.17 -16.88 40.90
N VAL A 1014 53.85 -17.61 40.00
CA VAL A 1014 53.74 -19.05 39.56
C VAL A 1014 52.33 -19.65 39.30
N GLY A 1015 51.97 -20.14 38.10
CA GLY A 1015 52.57 -21.30 37.42
C GLY A 1015 52.07 -22.62 38.02
N GLY A 1016 51.11 -23.28 37.35
CA GLY A 1016 50.54 -24.58 37.71
C GLY A 1016 49.33 -24.94 36.86
#